data_AF-A0A5J4NTT9-F1
#
_entry.id   AF-A0A5J4NTT9-F1
#
_cell.length_a   1.000
_cell.length_b   1.000
_cell.length_c   1.000
_cell.angle_alpha   90.00
_cell.angle_beta   90.00
_cell.angle_gamma   90.00
#
_symmetry.space_group_name_H-M   'P 1'
#
loop_
_entity.id
_entity.type
_entity.pdbx_description
1 polymer ?
#
loop_
_entity_poly.entity_id
_entity_poly.type
_entity_poly.pdbx_seq_one_letter_code
_entity_poly.pdbx_strand_id
1 'polypeptide(L)'
;MYPVSFQRTARETARSFFKRTQNPDVTEGRVHKSVSLENSRQWFAGRVAAQQKQGSLFEDPHMSADDTSVYRKAPRGYQQYEWKRPHQLTPDPKFIIDGISRFDVKQGEIGDCWFLAAVSSLSIHPELLEKVVPNGQSFSKKVSTTDGKSFPYCGMFWFRFWRFGEWVDVIVDDRLPARNGSLVFMHSSNRNEFWSALLEKAYAKMVGSYEAMRGGNTAEAMEDFTGGLTELVELGPRAPKKLFSIMERAHSRCSLMACSIDATPEEIETEGPKGLIMGHAYSVTDVRKLHDSGGSHQVELIRLRNPWGNDREWYGPWSDQSAEWNSIPNSERKRIGLVFDHDGEFWMSFTDFARYFSRLEFCHLGPESGAFGQSFRQDASNRRWEMTKEEGEWIKYSTAGGCRNNERTFHINPQFRVQVIDPDETDDDNTGTIIVGLMQKGRREAFQQQHTIGYSIYRLPNNHPPDALLTRKFFETNVSVARSPTFANIREICGRHKLPPGDYMIIPSTFEPNLEAKFLLRIFSERPCVSNELDDATNVGTNDLVSIINTFAVHSVNRNVFLEVQRAPSLAVLNSIQTERLSLTSLDDGLATKLQEAFASIAGPSGEITAAELQDILNVSFKAPNPAWKRHFLWQCDTIRYGPYLYEYRVTVSKADLSGSLGFQEFSKLWNDLRIWKAMFKNYDLDKNGTFDAFELREVMRAVGFQVSNRVYNAIMCRYADSQGRIEFDDYVLLLVRLSTVVETYKAQERLRDGRAVFQVEDVSPTDLHLC
;
A
#
# COMPACT_ATOMS: atom_id res chain seq x y z
N MET A 1 15.03 18.48 37.95
CA MET A 1 15.45 18.29 36.54
C MET A 1 14.64 17.14 35.99
N TYR A 2 13.72 17.41 35.05
CA TYR A 2 12.97 16.36 34.36
C TYR A 2 13.73 15.94 33.09
N PRO A 3 13.80 14.65 32.75
CA PRO A 3 14.38 14.21 31.49
C PRO A 3 13.40 14.53 30.35
N VAL A 4 13.87 15.28 29.35
CA VAL A 4 13.09 15.60 28.14
C VAL A 4 13.07 14.37 27.24
N SER A 5 11.90 13.76 27.08
CA SER A 5 11.69 12.66 26.13
C SER A 5 11.71 13.19 24.69
N PHE A 6 12.82 12.98 23.99
CA PHE A 6 12.88 13.17 22.55
C PHE A 6 12.03 12.10 21.85
N GLN A 7 10.78 12.43 21.54
CA GLN A 7 10.03 11.72 20.50
C GLN A 7 10.78 11.92 19.17
N ARG A 8 11.49 10.88 18.70
CA ARG A 8 11.96 10.83 17.32
C ARG A 8 10.72 10.71 16.42
N THR A 9 10.30 11.84 15.85
CA THR A 9 9.38 11.83 14.70
C THR A 9 9.94 10.92 13.61
N ALA A 10 9.10 10.05 13.06
CA ALA A 10 9.46 9.21 11.92
C ALA A 10 10.07 10.08 10.81
N ARG A 11 11.23 9.67 10.29
CA ARG A 11 11.88 10.38 9.20
C ARG A 11 11.10 10.14 7.93
N GLU A 12 10.34 11.14 7.48
CA GLU A 12 9.73 11.16 6.16
C GLU A 12 10.82 10.88 5.11
N THR A 13 10.63 9.85 4.28
CA THR A 13 11.65 9.46 3.32
C THR A 13 11.56 10.35 2.08
N ALA A 14 12.66 10.49 1.34
CA ALA A 14 12.64 11.18 0.05
C ALA A 14 11.71 10.50 -0.99
N ARG A 15 11.20 9.29 -0.69
CA ARG A 15 10.22 8.55 -1.50
C ARG A 15 8.77 8.93 -1.18
N SER A 16 8.43 9.21 0.09
CA SER A 16 7.07 9.66 0.47
C SER A 16 6.82 11.11 0.08
N PHE A 17 7.81 12.00 0.29
CA PHE A 17 7.68 13.43 -0.05
C PHE A 17 7.43 13.66 -1.55
N PHE A 18 8.21 13.04 -2.44
CA PHE A 18 8.09 13.22 -3.89
C PHE A 18 6.87 12.52 -4.53
N LYS A 19 6.27 11.52 -3.88
CA LYS A 19 5.04 10.88 -4.39
C LYS A 19 3.81 11.74 -4.22
N ARG A 20 3.80 12.62 -3.21
CA ARG A 20 2.68 13.52 -2.90
C ARG A 20 2.45 14.58 -3.98
N THR A 21 3.40 14.78 -4.90
CA THR A 21 3.39 15.86 -5.90
C THR A 21 3.28 15.39 -7.36
N GLN A 22 3.39 14.09 -7.65
CA GLN A 22 3.43 13.58 -9.04
C GLN A 22 2.28 12.66 -9.46
N ASN A 23 1.45 12.20 -8.52
CA ASN A 23 0.41 11.21 -8.82
C ASN A 23 -0.85 11.60 -8.04
N PRO A 24 -1.97 11.97 -8.71
CA PRO A 24 -3.16 12.43 -8.03
C PRO A 24 -3.65 11.37 -7.04
N ASP A 25 -4.02 11.80 -5.84
CA ASP A 25 -4.66 10.91 -4.88
C ASP A 25 -5.96 10.38 -5.50
N VAL A 26 -6.30 9.10 -5.34
CA VAL A 26 -7.56 8.58 -5.91
C VAL A 26 -8.77 9.33 -5.32
N THR A 27 -8.59 9.94 -4.14
CA THR A 27 -9.56 10.79 -3.44
C THR A 27 -9.45 12.29 -3.76
N GLU A 28 -8.61 12.70 -4.72
CA GLU A 28 -8.35 14.12 -5.04
C GLU A 28 -9.63 14.91 -5.37
N GLY A 29 -9.68 16.17 -4.90
CA GLY A 29 -10.86 17.04 -4.95
C GLY A 29 -12.01 16.64 -4.00
N ARG A 30 -12.15 15.35 -3.70
CA ARG A 30 -13.26 14.81 -2.87
C ARG A 30 -13.01 14.95 -1.37
N VAL A 31 -11.75 15.01 -0.94
CA VAL A 31 -11.35 15.04 0.48
C VAL A 31 -10.28 16.10 0.77
N HIS A 32 -10.10 16.45 2.04
CA HIS A 32 -9.02 17.31 2.54
C HIS A 32 -8.21 16.60 3.62
N LYS A 33 -6.86 16.63 3.56
CA LYS A 33 -6.01 15.93 4.54
C LYS A 33 -5.80 16.80 5.78
N SER A 34 -6.01 16.23 6.97
CA SER A 34 -5.88 16.96 8.24
C SER A 34 -5.20 16.15 9.35
N VAL A 35 -4.30 16.83 10.07
CA VAL A 35 -3.48 16.22 11.12
C VAL A 35 -4.18 16.10 12.47
N SER A 36 -5.27 16.83 12.68
CA SER A 36 -6.04 16.81 13.94
C SER A 36 -7.49 17.26 13.73
N LEU A 37 -8.39 16.88 14.65
CA LEU A 37 -9.77 17.35 14.66
C LEU A 37 -9.85 18.89 14.75
N GLU A 38 -8.94 19.53 15.49
CA GLU A 38 -8.92 20.99 15.66
C GLU A 38 -8.53 21.73 14.37
N ASN A 39 -7.49 21.27 13.68
CA ASN A 39 -7.13 21.79 12.34
C ASN A 39 -8.32 21.68 11.37
N SER A 40 -9.07 20.59 11.48
CA SER A 40 -10.23 20.30 10.64
C SER A 40 -11.41 21.22 10.95
N ARG A 41 -11.68 21.48 12.25
CA ARG A 41 -12.69 22.47 12.70
C ARG A 41 -12.39 23.87 12.14
N GLN A 42 -11.14 24.30 12.21
CA GLN A 42 -10.71 25.61 11.69
C GLN A 42 -10.83 25.70 10.17
N TRP A 43 -10.44 24.63 9.45
CA TRP A 43 -10.63 24.54 8.00
C TRP A 43 -12.12 24.59 7.60
N PHE A 44 -12.98 23.82 8.28
CA PHE A 44 -14.40 23.79 8.00
C PHE A 44 -15.07 25.13 8.31
N ALA A 45 -14.68 25.82 9.39
CA ALA A 45 -15.13 27.18 9.71
C ALA A 45 -14.88 28.15 8.54
N GLY A 46 -13.68 28.10 7.93
CA GLY A 46 -13.35 28.90 6.75
C GLY A 46 -14.20 28.57 5.52
N ARG A 47 -14.56 27.29 5.32
CA ARG A 47 -15.46 26.84 4.24
C ARG A 47 -16.89 27.33 4.45
N VAL A 48 -17.43 27.21 5.66
CA VAL A 48 -18.76 27.72 6.03
C VAL A 48 -18.83 29.25 5.85
N ALA A 49 -17.82 29.99 6.30
CA ALA A 49 -17.77 31.45 6.14
C ALA A 49 -17.73 31.88 4.66
N ALA A 50 -16.99 31.16 3.81
CA ALA A 50 -16.98 31.39 2.37
C ALA A 50 -18.35 31.14 1.72
N GLN A 51 -19.03 30.05 2.10
CA GLN A 51 -20.37 29.72 1.59
C GLN A 51 -21.42 30.74 2.05
N GLN A 52 -21.38 31.17 3.31
CA GLN A 52 -22.27 32.22 3.81
C GLN A 52 -22.11 33.54 3.05
N LYS A 53 -20.87 33.89 2.66
CA LYS A 53 -20.59 35.07 1.83
C LYS A 53 -21.15 34.95 0.40
N GLN A 54 -21.23 33.74 -0.16
CA GLN A 54 -21.88 33.48 -1.44
C GLN A 54 -23.41 33.62 -1.37
N GLY A 55 -24.02 33.36 -0.20
CA GLY A 55 -25.44 33.56 0.06
C GLY A 55 -26.38 32.45 -0.45
N SER A 56 -25.88 31.52 -1.28
CA SER A 56 -26.58 30.29 -1.67
C SER A 56 -26.33 29.16 -0.67
N LEU A 57 -27.20 28.15 -0.67
CA LEU A 57 -26.87 26.86 -0.05
C LEU A 57 -25.76 26.19 -0.86
N PHE A 58 -24.91 25.40 -0.19
CA PHE A 58 -23.87 24.63 -0.83
C PHE A 58 -24.48 23.55 -1.75
N GLU A 59 -23.81 23.35 -2.87
CA GLU A 59 -24.04 22.29 -3.83
C GLU A 59 -22.69 21.65 -4.13
N ASP A 60 -22.60 20.34 -3.92
CA ASP A 60 -21.33 19.62 -3.98
C ASP A 60 -20.86 19.45 -5.44
N PRO A 61 -19.72 20.06 -5.84
CA PRO A 61 -19.21 19.92 -7.20
C PRO A 61 -18.60 18.55 -7.49
N HIS A 62 -18.44 17.70 -6.47
CA HIS A 62 -17.80 16.39 -6.57
C HIS A 62 -18.75 15.21 -6.27
N MET A 63 -20.04 15.48 -6.03
CA MET A 63 -21.09 14.47 -5.92
C MET A 63 -22.42 15.11 -6.34
N SER A 64 -22.85 14.87 -7.58
CA SER A 64 -24.08 15.47 -8.09
C SER A 64 -25.32 14.90 -7.38
N ALA A 65 -26.35 15.73 -7.24
CA ALA A 65 -27.64 15.33 -6.66
C ALA A 65 -28.55 14.66 -7.70
N ASP A 66 -28.01 13.61 -8.32
CA ASP A 66 -28.68 12.77 -9.31
C ASP A 66 -28.16 11.32 -9.22
N ASP A 67 -28.80 10.43 -9.97
CA ASP A 67 -28.62 8.99 -9.81
C ASP A 67 -27.26 8.46 -10.30
N THR A 68 -26.44 9.28 -10.96
CA THR A 68 -25.05 8.92 -11.28
C THR A 68 -24.16 8.85 -10.03
N SER A 69 -24.51 9.59 -8.98
CA SER A 69 -23.91 9.44 -7.64
C SER A 69 -24.36 8.17 -6.92
N VAL A 70 -25.44 7.53 -7.36
CA VAL A 70 -25.85 6.21 -6.87
C VAL A 70 -25.20 5.10 -7.69
N TYR A 71 -25.54 5.01 -8.98
CA TYR A 71 -25.14 3.93 -9.88
C TYR A 71 -24.32 4.47 -11.04
N ARG A 72 -23.21 3.79 -11.37
CA ARG A 72 -22.50 4.03 -12.65
C ARG A 72 -23.35 3.66 -13.86
N LYS A 73 -24.27 2.71 -13.70
CA LYS A 73 -25.24 2.31 -14.71
C LYS A 73 -26.52 1.82 -14.04
N ALA A 74 -27.59 2.61 -14.16
CA ALA A 74 -28.88 2.28 -13.55
C ALA A 74 -29.38 0.88 -13.98
N PRO A 75 -29.90 0.06 -13.05
CA PRO A 75 -30.45 -1.26 -13.36
C PRO A 75 -31.73 -1.17 -14.22
N ARG A 76 -32.09 -2.28 -14.89
CA ARG A 76 -33.33 -2.32 -15.70
C ARG A 76 -34.56 -2.23 -14.79
N GLY A 77 -35.55 -1.43 -15.17
CA GLY A 77 -36.79 -1.22 -14.40
C GLY A 77 -36.65 -0.26 -13.21
N TYR A 78 -35.52 0.42 -13.09
CA TYR A 78 -35.21 1.37 -12.03
C TYR A 78 -36.14 2.60 -12.03
N GLN A 79 -36.57 3.02 -10.83
CA GLN A 79 -37.30 4.27 -10.59
C GLN A 79 -36.37 5.34 -10.02
N GLN A 80 -36.28 6.47 -10.71
CA GLN A 80 -35.45 7.64 -10.36
C GLN A 80 -35.67 8.13 -8.92
N TYR A 81 -34.61 8.57 -8.26
CA TYR A 81 -34.69 9.15 -6.92
C TYR A 81 -35.02 10.65 -6.98
N GLU A 82 -35.75 11.11 -5.97
CA GLU A 82 -35.94 12.53 -5.70
C GLU A 82 -34.84 12.99 -4.72
N TRP A 83 -33.90 13.81 -5.17
CA TRP A 83 -32.85 14.33 -4.28
C TRP A 83 -33.36 15.54 -3.50
N LYS A 84 -33.59 15.36 -2.19
CA LYS A 84 -34.25 16.34 -1.31
C LYS A 84 -33.36 16.70 -0.12
N ARG A 85 -33.32 17.98 0.24
CA ARG A 85 -32.73 18.43 1.51
C ARG A 85 -33.67 18.10 2.67
N PRO A 86 -33.20 17.84 3.90
CA PRO A 86 -34.02 17.58 5.09
C PRO A 86 -35.18 18.56 5.32
N HIS A 87 -34.97 19.86 5.07
CA HIS A 87 -36.00 20.89 5.12
C HIS A 87 -37.18 20.71 4.13
N GLN A 88 -37.05 19.82 3.14
CA GLN A 88 -38.09 19.44 2.18
C GLN A 88 -38.80 18.12 2.56
N LEU A 89 -38.29 17.43 3.59
CA LEU A 89 -38.81 16.15 4.09
C LEU A 89 -39.52 16.32 5.45
N THR A 90 -39.06 17.24 6.29
CA THR A 90 -39.61 17.54 7.61
C THR A 90 -39.56 19.05 7.93
N PRO A 91 -40.54 19.59 8.69
CA PRO A 91 -40.51 21.00 9.11
C PRO A 91 -39.43 21.36 10.15
N ASP A 92 -38.89 20.39 10.90
CA ASP A 92 -37.86 20.65 11.92
C ASP A 92 -36.70 19.63 11.87
N PRO A 93 -35.84 19.71 10.83
CA PRO A 93 -34.68 18.83 10.71
C PRO A 93 -33.63 19.16 11.77
N LYS A 94 -33.08 18.11 12.40
CA LYS A 94 -31.98 18.13 13.35
C LYS A 94 -30.83 17.30 12.82
N PHE A 95 -29.61 17.69 13.17
CA PHE A 95 -28.45 16.87 12.82
C PHE A 95 -28.44 15.61 13.70
N ILE A 96 -28.48 15.80 15.02
CA ILE A 96 -28.53 14.79 16.07
C ILE A 96 -29.65 15.18 17.05
N ILE A 97 -30.37 14.20 17.63
CA ILE A 97 -31.44 14.39 18.61
C ILE A 97 -31.13 13.58 19.88
N ASP A 98 -31.05 14.25 21.03
CA ASP A 98 -30.82 13.64 22.36
C ASP A 98 -29.50 12.83 22.49
N GLY A 99 -28.51 13.14 21.65
CA GLY A 99 -27.24 12.43 21.54
C GLY A 99 -27.25 11.47 20.34
N ILE A 100 -26.12 10.85 20.03
CA ILE A 100 -26.13 9.83 18.96
C ILE A 100 -26.56 8.49 19.57
N SER A 101 -27.56 7.87 18.96
CA SER A 101 -28.11 6.58 19.35
C SER A 101 -28.02 5.57 18.20
N ARG A 102 -28.26 4.30 18.54
CA ARG A 102 -28.33 3.20 17.56
C ARG A 102 -29.60 3.25 16.71
N PHE A 103 -30.67 3.85 17.21
CA PHE A 103 -31.95 3.96 16.49
C PHE A 103 -31.84 4.86 15.25
N ASP A 104 -30.74 5.61 15.17
CA ASP A 104 -30.40 6.56 14.12
C ASP A 104 -29.81 5.84 12.88
N VAL A 105 -29.49 4.55 13.00
CA VAL A 105 -28.74 3.75 12.02
C VAL A 105 -29.62 2.60 11.52
N LYS A 106 -30.52 2.88 10.57
CA LYS A 106 -31.32 1.86 9.86
C LYS A 106 -30.88 1.70 8.42
N GLN A 107 -30.84 0.45 7.95
CA GLN A 107 -30.46 0.07 6.59
C GLN A 107 -31.53 0.48 5.56
N GLY A 108 -31.09 0.76 4.34
CA GLY A 108 -31.95 1.07 3.19
C GLY A 108 -31.73 0.12 2.01
N GLU A 109 -31.97 0.58 0.78
CA GLU A 109 -31.89 -0.24 -0.46
C GLU A 109 -30.45 -0.60 -0.93
N ILE A 110 -29.41 -0.34 -0.12
CA ILE A 110 -28.01 -0.65 -0.43
C ILE A 110 -27.54 -1.83 0.43
N GLY A 111 -26.75 -2.72 -0.19
CA GLY A 111 -26.09 -3.84 0.51
C GLY A 111 -24.79 -3.39 1.17
N ASP A 112 -24.89 -2.47 2.12
CA ASP A 112 -23.78 -1.91 2.91
C ASP A 112 -23.93 -2.14 4.43
N CYS A 113 -24.69 -3.16 4.83
CA CYS A 113 -24.87 -3.62 6.23
C CYS A 113 -23.57 -3.63 7.07
N TRP A 114 -22.43 -3.97 6.45
CA TRP A 114 -21.08 -3.94 7.02
C TRP A 114 -20.66 -2.55 7.54
N PHE A 115 -21.03 -1.49 6.83
CA PHE A 115 -20.78 -0.10 7.21
C PHE A 115 -21.65 0.28 8.40
N LEU A 116 -22.94 -0.05 8.34
CA LEU A 116 -23.91 0.21 9.42
C LEU A 116 -23.53 -0.50 10.73
N ALA A 117 -23.03 -1.74 10.64
CA ALA A 117 -22.53 -2.49 11.79
C ALA A 117 -21.34 -1.82 12.48
N ALA A 118 -20.41 -1.27 11.69
CA ALA A 118 -19.27 -0.52 12.22
C ALA A 118 -19.71 0.84 12.81
N VAL A 119 -20.65 1.57 12.18
CA VAL A 119 -21.20 2.82 12.74
C VAL A 119 -21.92 2.55 14.07
N SER A 120 -22.71 1.48 14.12
CA SER A 120 -23.41 1.05 15.34
C SER A 120 -22.43 0.68 16.46
N SER A 121 -21.35 -0.04 16.12
CA SER A 121 -20.25 -0.36 17.05
C SER A 121 -19.45 0.86 17.50
N LEU A 122 -19.44 1.94 16.71
CA LEU A 122 -18.81 3.22 17.07
C LEU A 122 -19.73 4.09 17.95
N SER A 123 -21.05 3.97 17.78
CA SER A 123 -22.06 4.79 18.48
C SER A 123 -21.99 4.70 20.01
N ILE A 124 -21.60 3.54 20.53
CA ILE A 124 -21.37 3.29 21.97
C ILE A 124 -20.11 3.98 22.53
N HIS A 125 -19.32 4.65 21.69
CA HIS A 125 -18.07 5.32 22.05
C HIS A 125 -18.05 6.78 21.58
N PRO A 126 -18.75 7.71 22.27
CA PRO A 126 -18.90 9.10 21.84
C PRO A 126 -17.58 9.83 21.54
N GLU A 127 -16.51 9.54 22.29
CA GLU A 127 -15.16 10.10 22.07
C GLU A 127 -14.50 9.66 20.75
N LEU A 128 -14.77 8.44 20.27
CA LEU A 128 -14.32 7.98 18.94
C LEU A 128 -15.24 8.52 17.86
N LEU A 129 -16.55 8.48 18.11
CA LEU A 129 -17.58 8.94 17.20
C LEU A 129 -17.45 10.42 16.85
N GLU A 130 -17.11 11.30 17.81
CA GLU A 130 -16.85 12.72 17.54
C GLU A 130 -15.69 12.93 16.53
N LYS A 131 -14.76 11.98 16.43
CA LYS A 131 -13.70 12.06 15.41
C LYS A 131 -14.23 11.86 14.00
N VAL A 132 -15.32 11.10 13.83
CA VAL A 132 -15.92 10.77 12.53
C VAL A 132 -17.09 11.71 12.21
N VAL A 133 -17.89 12.03 13.23
CA VAL A 133 -19.06 12.91 13.20
C VAL A 133 -18.81 14.09 14.16
N PRO A 134 -18.13 15.17 13.71
CA PRO A 134 -17.78 16.29 14.59
C PRO A 134 -18.98 17.06 15.12
N ASN A 135 -19.01 17.28 16.43
CA ASN A 135 -20.04 18.08 17.10
C ASN A 135 -20.09 19.53 16.61
N GLY A 136 -21.28 20.15 16.70
CA GLY A 136 -21.52 21.58 16.42
C GLY A 136 -22.19 21.88 15.07
N GLN A 137 -22.48 20.85 14.27
CA GLN A 137 -23.20 20.99 13.00
C GLN A 137 -24.72 21.07 13.24
N SER A 138 -25.44 21.88 12.44
CA SER A 138 -26.91 21.99 12.59
C SER A 138 -27.61 22.46 11.31
N PHE A 139 -28.93 22.29 11.27
CA PHE A 139 -29.83 22.90 10.26
C PHE A 139 -30.28 24.32 10.61
N SER A 140 -29.85 24.89 11.74
CA SER A 140 -30.24 26.23 12.17
C SER A 140 -29.30 27.31 11.62
N LYS A 141 -29.87 28.33 10.99
CA LYS A 141 -29.15 29.55 10.58
C LYS A 141 -28.82 30.48 11.76
N LYS A 142 -29.39 30.25 12.95
CA LYS A 142 -29.27 31.14 14.13
C LYS A 142 -28.10 30.78 15.07
N VAL A 143 -27.30 29.77 14.71
CA VAL A 143 -26.13 29.37 15.49
C VAL A 143 -25.04 30.43 15.36
N SER A 144 -24.51 30.89 16.49
CA SER A 144 -23.39 31.83 16.53
C SER A 144 -22.07 31.11 16.40
N THR A 145 -21.18 31.56 15.51
CA THR A 145 -19.81 31.04 15.36
C THR A 145 -18.85 31.53 16.46
N THR A 146 -19.33 32.30 17.44
CA THR A 146 -18.49 32.93 18.49
C THR A 146 -17.84 31.94 19.45
N ASP A 147 -18.31 30.69 19.51
CA ASP A 147 -17.72 29.63 20.33
C ASP A 147 -16.59 28.86 19.64
N GLY A 148 -16.35 29.10 18.34
CA GLY A 148 -15.39 28.37 17.51
C GLY A 148 -15.71 26.89 17.27
N LYS A 149 -16.89 26.42 17.70
CA LYS A 149 -17.28 25.00 17.73
C LYS A 149 -18.58 24.72 16.99
N SER A 150 -19.47 25.70 16.90
CA SER A 150 -20.80 25.55 16.32
C SER A 150 -20.92 26.27 14.98
N PHE A 151 -21.56 25.62 14.01
CA PHE A 151 -21.60 26.06 12.61
C PHE A 151 -23.03 26.41 12.15
N PRO A 152 -23.25 27.60 11.59
CA PRO A 152 -24.55 28.00 11.04
C PRO A 152 -24.86 27.27 9.73
N TYR A 153 -26.14 26.93 9.54
CA TYR A 153 -26.59 26.21 8.36
C TYR A 153 -26.39 26.98 7.05
N CYS A 154 -25.58 26.40 6.17
CA CYS A 154 -25.38 26.82 4.78
C CYS A 154 -25.54 25.64 3.79
N GLY A 155 -26.17 24.54 4.21
CA GLY A 155 -26.31 23.33 3.40
C GLY A 155 -25.04 22.48 3.30
N MET A 156 -24.05 22.70 4.17
CA MET A 156 -22.79 21.95 4.26
C MET A 156 -22.76 21.11 5.52
N PHE A 157 -22.34 19.85 5.39
CA PHE A 157 -21.99 18.97 6.51
C PHE A 157 -20.61 18.35 6.27
N TRP A 158 -19.94 17.98 7.37
CA TRP A 158 -18.55 17.57 7.39
C TRP A 158 -18.37 16.34 8.29
N PHE A 159 -17.61 15.38 7.77
CA PHE A 159 -17.25 14.12 8.41
C PHE A 159 -15.75 13.87 8.23
N ARG A 160 -15.18 12.99 9.05
CA ARG A 160 -13.78 12.60 8.93
C ARG A 160 -13.66 11.08 8.86
N PHE A 161 -12.78 10.62 7.99
CA PHE A 161 -12.44 9.20 7.89
C PHE A 161 -10.92 9.05 7.94
N TRP A 162 -10.45 7.95 8.49
CA TRP A 162 -9.08 7.51 8.31
C TRP A 162 -8.99 6.82 6.95
N ARG A 163 -8.02 7.18 6.11
CA ARG A 163 -7.75 6.52 4.82
C ARG A 163 -6.27 6.28 4.66
N PHE A 164 -5.90 5.00 4.54
CA PHE A 164 -4.58 4.54 4.13
C PHE A 164 -3.39 5.15 4.91
N GLY A 165 -3.57 5.45 6.21
CA GLY A 165 -2.54 6.02 7.09
C GLY A 165 -2.69 7.52 7.39
N GLU A 166 -3.71 8.20 6.88
CA GLU A 166 -3.97 9.63 7.09
C GLU A 166 -5.43 9.88 7.47
N TRP A 167 -5.72 10.90 8.29
CA TRP A 167 -7.08 11.37 8.49
C TRP A 167 -7.46 12.37 7.37
N VAL A 168 -8.65 12.19 6.81
CA VAL A 168 -9.20 13.02 5.74
C VAL A 168 -10.61 13.51 6.10
N ASP A 169 -10.87 14.77 5.79
CA ASP A 169 -12.15 15.45 5.94
C ASP A 169 -12.94 15.42 4.64
N VAL A 170 -14.23 15.12 4.75
CA VAL A 170 -15.17 15.07 3.64
C VAL A 170 -16.31 16.03 3.92
N ILE A 171 -16.52 16.97 3.01
CA ILE A 171 -17.70 17.85 3.01
C ILE A 171 -18.71 17.27 2.02
N VAL A 172 -19.99 17.26 2.40
CA VAL A 172 -21.13 16.97 1.52
C VAL A 172 -22.19 18.07 1.64
N ASP A 173 -22.98 18.25 0.58
CA ASP A 173 -24.27 18.93 0.72
C ASP A 173 -25.35 18.01 1.31
N ASP A 174 -26.43 18.59 1.81
CA ASP A 174 -27.52 17.86 2.47
C ASP A 174 -28.62 17.32 1.55
N ARG A 175 -28.44 17.30 0.21
CA ARG A 175 -29.40 16.65 -0.70
C ARG A 175 -29.26 15.13 -0.58
N LEU A 176 -30.31 14.45 -0.13
CA LEU A 176 -30.34 13.01 0.10
C LEU A 176 -31.31 12.30 -0.87
N PRO A 177 -31.02 11.06 -1.32
CA PRO A 177 -31.94 10.26 -2.13
C PRO A 177 -33.21 9.90 -1.37
N ALA A 178 -34.36 10.33 -1.89
CA ALA A 178 -35.68 10.05 -1.36
C ALA A 178 -36.60 9.43 -2.42
N ARG A 179 -37.60 8.68 -1.95
CA ARG A 179 -38.71 8.15 -2.76
C ARG A 179 -39.99 8.31 -1.94
N ASN A 180 -41.05 8.83 -2.57
CA ASN A 180 -42.36 9.08 -1.91
C ASN A 180 -42.25 9.88 -0.59
N GLY A 181 -41.31 10.83 -0.50
CA GLY A 181 -41.10 11.66 0.68
C GLY A 181 -40.41 10.99 1.88
N SER A 182 -39.84 9.78 1.72
CA SER A 182 -38.97 9.14 2.71
C SER A 182 -37.57 8.89 2.14
N LEU A 183 -36.55 8.87 2.99
CA LEU A 183 -35.19 8.49 2.61
C LEU A 183 -35.14 7.02 2.16
N VAL A 184 -34.25 6.72 1.22
CA VAL A 184 -34.12 5.36 0.63
C VAL A 184 -32.95 4.57 1.22
N PHE A 185 -31.89 5.26 1.62
CA PHE A 185 -30.66 4.66 2.14
C PHE A 185 -30.60 4.79 3.68
N MET A 186 -29.42 4.86 4.30
CA MET A 186 -29.32 4.90 5.76
C MET A 186 -30.09 6.08 6.35
N HIS A 187 -30.87 5.83 7.39
CA HIS A 187 -31.72 6.85 8.03
C HIS A 187 -32.00 6.55 9.51
N SER A 188 -32.41 7.59 10.25
CA SER A 188 -32.87 7.44 11.64
C SER A 188 -34.32 6.94 11.70
N SER A 189 -34.62 6.19 12.77
CA SER A 189 -35.99 5.90 13.20
C SER A 189 -36.79 7.19 13.44
N ASN A 190 -36.11 8.25 13.87
CA ASN A 190 -36.67 9.58 14.00
C ASN A 190 -36.59 10.31 12.66
N ARG A 191 -37.74 10.58 12.03
CA ARG A 191 -37.83 11.29 10.73
C ARG A 191 -37.25 12.71 10.74
N ASN A 192 -36.90 13.25 11.92
CA ASN A 192 -36.31 14.56 12.06
C ASN A 192 -34.78 14.54 12.17
N GLU A 193 -34.13 13.39 12.13
CA GLU A 193 -32.69 13.25 12.35
C GLU A 193 -31.93 12.72 11.13
N PHE A 194 -30.75 13.30 10.85
CA PHE A 194 -30.09 13.15 9.55
C PHE A 194 -28.56 12.92 9.60
N TRP A 195 -27.89 12.90 10.76
CA TRP A 195 -26.43 12.73 10.82
C TRP A 195 -25.96 11.42 10.15
N SER A 196 -26.73 10.34 10.32
CA SER A 196 -26.42 9.02 9.76
C SER A 196 -26.50 9.03 8.23
N ALA A 197 -27.64 9.43 7.67
CA ALA A 197 -27.83 9.57 6.22
C ALA A 197 -26.74 10.43 5.54
N LEU A 198 -26.29 11.49 6.23
CA LEU A 198 -25.21 12.37 5.75
C LEU A 198 -23.82 11.74 5.90
N LEU A 199 -23.59 10.92 6.93
CA LEU A 199 -22.34 10.14 7.12
C LEU A 199 -22.18 9.08 6.01
N GLU A 200 -23.23 8.34 5.70
CA GLU A 200 -23.26 7.39 4.57
C GLU A 200 -23.00 8.11 3.25
N LYS A 201 -23.66 9.26 3.00
CA LYS A 201 -23.39 10.09 1.82
C LYS A 201 -21.92 10.54 1.73
N ALA A 202 -21.33 10.95 2.85
CA ALA A 202 -19.93 11.37 2.88
C ALA A 202 -18.96 10.21 2.61
N TYR A 203 -19.26 9.03 3.12
CA TYR A 203 -18.48 7.83 2.80
C TYR A 203 -18.66 7.42 1.32
N ALA A 204 -19.90 7.43 0.81
CA ALA A 204 -20.23 7.18 -0.60
C ALA A 204 -19.47 8.12 -1.55
N LYS A 205 -19.43 9.42 -1.25
CA LYS A 205 -18.61 10.41 -1.97
C LYS A 205 -17.13 10.03 -1.97
N MET A 206 -16.59 9.69 -0.81
CA MET A 206 -15.18 9.32 -0.65
C MET A 206 -14.82 8.07 -1.45
N VAL A 207 -15.67 7.03 -1.45
CA VAL A 207 -15.41 5.81 -2.23
C VAL A 207 -15.81 5.91 -3.70
N GLY A 208 -16.67 6.86 -4.07
CA GLY A 208 -16.94 7.29 -5.46
C GLY A 208 -18.41 7.22 -5.90
N SER A 209 -19.22 6.40 -5.25
CA SER A 209 -20.68 6.35 -5.38
C SER A 209 -21.27 5.51 -4.26
N TYR A 210 -22.59 5.56 -4.08
CA TYR A 210 -23.30 4.62 -3.19
C TYR A 210 -23.14 3.16 -3.66
N GLU A 211 -23.15 2.89 -4.98
CA GLU A 211 -22.89 1.55 -5.53
C GLU A 211 -21.50 1.01 -5.13
N ALA A 212 -20.49 1.87 -4.99
CA ALA A 212 -19.15 1.46 -4.55
C ALA A 212 -19.09 0.98 -3.09
N MET A 213 -20.11 1.26 -2.27
CA MET A 213 -20.24 0.74 -0.90
C MET A 213 -20.80 -0.68 -0.84
N ARG A 214 -21.37 -1.21 -1.94
CA ARG A 214 -21.85 -2.60 -1.99
C ARG A 214 -20.69 -3.57 -1.83
N GLY A 215 -20.89 -4.61 -1.02
CA GLY A 215 -19.89 -5.66 -0.80
C GLY A 215 -18.61 -5.13 -0.13
N GLY A 216 -18.69 -4.87 1.17
CA GLY A 216 -17.53 -4.62 2.03
C GLY A 216 -17.56 -5.53 3.25
N ASN A 217 -16.63 -5.28 4.17
CA ASN A 217 -16.45 -6.04 5.40
C ASN A 217 -16.44 -5.04 6.57
N THR A 218 -17.09 -5.35 7.69
CA THR A 218 -17.20 -4.47 8.86
C THR A 218 -15.83 -3.98 9.34
N ALA A 219 -14.81 -4.84 9.26
CA ALA A 219 -13.40 -4.50 9.43
C ALA A 219 -12.94 -3.28 8.59
N GLU A 220 -13.29 -3.20 7.31
CA GLU A 220 -12.94 -2.06 6.43
C GLU A 220 -13.50 -0.73 6.99
N ALA A 221 -14.73 -0.73 7.49
CA ALA A 221 -15.35 0.46 8.06
C ALA A 221 -14.80 0.80 9.45
N MET A 222 -14.53 -0.20 10.30
CA MET A 222 -13.90 0.03 11.61
C MET A 222 -12.54 0.71 11.49
N GLU A 223 -11.71 0.30 10.52
CA GLU A 223 -10.45 0.97 10.21
C GLU A 223 -10.67 2.42 9.80
N ASP A 224 -11.61 2.66 8.88
CA ASP A 224 -11.89 3.99 8.34
C ASP A 224 -12.53 4.94 9.37
N PHE A 225 -13.09 4.41 10.45
CA PHE A 225 -13.62 5.19 11.58
C PHE A 225 -12.63 5.43 12.72
N THR A 226 -11.55 4.65 12.82
CA THR A 226 -10.72 4.63 14.05
C THR A 226 -9.22 4.80 13.80
N GLY A 227 -8.74 4.50 12.60
CA GLY A 227 -7.32 4.28 12.30
C GLY A 227 -6.73 3.02 12.95
N GLY A 228 -7.56 2.17 13.56
CA GLY A 228 -7.14 0.91 14.18
C GLY A 228 -6.75 -0.16 13.15
N LEU A 229 -6.13 -1.23 13.65
CA LEU A 229 -5.77 -2.43 12.88
C LEU A 229 -6.80 -3.54 13.17
N THR A 230 -7.36 -4.17 12.14
CA THR A 230 -8.38 -5.20 12.35
C THR A 230 -7.82 -6.62 12.27
N GLU A 231 -8.24 -7.51 13.18
CA GLU A 231 -7.91 -8.95 13.17
C GLU A 231 -9.20 -9.76 13.10
N LEU A 232 -9.31 -10.65 12.09
CA LEU A 232 -10.43 -11.57 11.93
C LEU A 232 -10.07 -12.96 12.46
N VAL A 233 -10.93 -13.50 13.32
CA VAL A 233 -10.85 -14.85 13.87
C VAL A 233 -12.08 -15.66 13.43
N GLU A 234 -11.85 -16.72 12.67
CA GLU A 234 -12.86 -17.76 12.43
C GLU A 234 -13.10 -18.55 13.73
N LEU A 235 -14.36 -18.64 14.15
CA LEU A 235 -14.78 -19.37 15.35
C LEU A 235 -14.93 -20.88 15.06
N GLY A 236 -15.22 -21.66 16.12
CA GLY A 236 -15.25 -23.12 16.04
C GLY A 236 -13.86 -23.79 16.16
N PRO A 237 -13.62 -24.98 15.57
CA PRO A 237 -12.44 -25.81 15.88
C PRO A 237 -11.07 -25.20 15.55
N ARG A 238 -11.03 -24.16 14.71
CA ARG A 238 -9.80 -23.45 14.33
C ARG A 238 -9.52 -22.20 15.18
N ALA A 239 -10.42 -21.84 16.10
CA ALA A 239 -10.26 -20.71 17.00
C ALA A 239 -9.05 -20.88 17.96
N PRO A 240 -8.37 -19.80 18.38
CA PRO A 240 -7.29 -19.88 19.36
C PRO A 240 -7.74 -20.50 20.69
N LYS A 241 -6.99 -21.46 21.22
CA LYS A 241 -7.35 -22.15 22.49
C LYS A 241 -7.52 -21.22 23.71
N LYS A 242 -6.83 -20.07 23.71
CA LYS A 242 -6.92 -19.03 24.75
C LYS A 242 -7.75 -17.81 24.28
N LEU A 243 -8.70 -17.98 23.36
CA LEU A 243 -9.43 -16.86 22.72
C LEU A 243 -10.14 -15.95 23.74
N PHE A 244 -10.81 -16.50 24.77
CA PHE A 244 -11.44 -15.68 25.80
C PHE A 244 -10.43 -14.72 26.47
N SER A 245 -9.24 -15.20 26.82
CA SER A 245 -8.16 -14.36 27.36
C SER A 245 -7.45 -13.47 26.33
N ILE A 246 -7.69 -13.66 25.03
CA ILE A 246 -7.37 -12.65 24.00
C ILE A 246 -8.44 -11.55 24.01
N MET A 247 -9.73 -11.92 24.13
CA MET A 247 -10.85 -10.97 24.23
C MET A 247 -10.79 -10.10 25.49
N GLU A 248 -10.50 -10.68 26.66
CA GLU A 248 -10.28 -9.92 27.91
C GLU A 248 -9.16 -8.88 27.75
N ARG A 249 -8.04 -9.27 27.11
CA ARG A 249 -6.90 -8.37 26.85
C ARG A 249 -7.18 -7.34 25.75
N ALA A 250 -8.00 -7.67 24.77
CA ALA A 250 -8.44 -6.73 23.74
C ALA A 250 -9.36 -5.66 24.36
N HIS A 251 -10.33 -6.09 25.18
CA HIS A 251 -11.25 -5.21 25.90
C HIS A 251 -10.53 -4.28 26.89
N SER A 252 -9.61 -4.80 27.72
CA SER A 252 -8.82 -3.96 28.64
C SER A 252 -7.92 -2.94 27.93
N ARG A 253 -7.48 -3.24 26.71
CA ARG A 253 -6.77 -2.31 25.82
C ARG A 253 -7.69 -1.43 24.96
N CYS A 254 -8.97 -1.35 25.30
CA CYS A 254 -9.98 -0.55 24.59
C CYS A 254 -10.13 -0.89 23.10
N SER A 255 -9.82 -2.12 22.68
CA SER A 255 -10.08 -2.56 21.30
C SER A 255 -11.58 -2.72 21.10
N LEU A 256 -12.09 -2.29 19.94
CA LEU A 256 -13.46 -2.59 19.56
C LEU A 256 -13.55 -4.06 19.15
N MET A 257 -14.71 -4.66 19.31
CA MET A 257 -14.95 -6.05 18.92
C MET A 257 -16.35 -6.17 18.31
N ALA A 258 -16.45 -6.88 17.19
CA ALA A 258 -17.71 -7.25 16.56
C ALA A 258 -17.68 -8.72 16.14
N CYS A 259 -18.84 -9.32 15.93
CA CYS A 259 -18.96 -10.72 15.56
C CYS A 259 -20.17 -10.95 14.67
N SER A 260 -20.13 -12.01 13.87
CA SER A 260 -21.19 -12.33 12.92
C SER A 260 -21.44 -13.83 12.82
N ILE A 261 -22.61 -14.16 12.30
CA ILE A 261 -23.06 -15.52 12.01
C ILE A 261 -23.12 -15.64 10.49
N ASP A 262 -22.44 -16.63 9.92
CA ASP A 262 -22.42 -16.87 8.48
C ASP A 262 -23.83 -17.27 7.99
N ALA A 263 -24.20 -16.80 6.79
CA ALA A 263 -25.46 -17.11 6.12
C ALA A 263 -25.23 -17.41 4.64
N THR A 264 -26.11 -18.21 4.04
CA THR A 264 -26.26 -18.23 2.58
C THR A 264 -26.93 -16.93 2.10
N PRO A 265 -26.83 -16.55 0.81
CA PRO A 265 -27.50 -15.35 0.28
C PRO A 265 -29.01 -15.30 0.52
N GLU A 266 -29.65 -16.45 0.64
CA GLU A 266 -31.08 -16.62 0.93
C GLU A 266 -31.43 -16.49 2.42
N GLU A 267 -30.44 -16.60 3.30
CA GLU A 267 -30.54 -16.54 4.78
C GLU A 267 -29.94 -15.25 5.37
N ILE A 268 -29.54 -14.29 4.53
CA ILE A 268 -29.09 -12.98 5.00
C ILE A 268 -30.24 -12.31 5.76
N GLU A 269 -29.94 -11.80 6.95
CA GLU A 269 -30.88 -11.05 7.80
C GLU A 269 -32.08 -11.88 8.32
N THR A 270 -32.01 -13.22 8.24
CA THR A 270 -33.04 -14.14 8.77
C THR A 270 -32.84 -14.50 10.24
N GLU A 271 -33.93 -14.90 10.90
CA GLU A 271 -33.89 -15.37 12.29
C GLU A 271 -33.31 -16.79 12.37
N GLY A 272 -32.18 -16.90 13.07
CA GLY A 272 -31.51 -18.14 13.40
C GLY A 272 -31.92 -18.69 14.78
N PRO A 273 -31.15 -19.64 15.35
CA PRO A 273 -31.50 -20.26 16.62
C PRO A 273 -31.43 -19.25 17.78
N LYS A 274 -32.41 -19.35 18.69
CA LYS A 274 -32.45 -18.61 19.97
C LYS A 274 -32.51 -17.07 19.84
N GLY A 275 -33.12 -16.56 18.77
CA GLY A 275 -33.32 -15.11 18.54
C GLY A 275 -32.12 -14.39 17.92
N LEU A 276 -31.04 -15.12 17.62
CA LEU A 276 -29.90 -14.61 16.88
C LEU A 276 -30.24 -14.43 15.38
N ILE A 277 -29.52 -13.56 14.69
CA ILE A 277 -29.73 -13.20 13.28
C ILE A 277 -28.55 -13.66 12.44
N MET A 278 -28.84 -14.38 11.36
CA MET A 278 -27.85 -14.88 10.42
C MET A 278 -27.51 -13.81 9.37
N GLY A 279 -26.25 -13.80 8.90
CA GLY A 279 -25.77 -12.81 7.92
C GLY A 279 -25.69 -11.39 8.47
N HIS A 280 -25.72 -11.23 9.80
CA HIS A 280 -25.78 -9.96 10.51
C HIS A 280 -24.62 -9.82 11.50
N ALA A 281 -24.28 -8.58 11.87
CA ALA A 281 -23.13 -8.25 12.71
C ALA A 281 -23.56 -7.61 14.04
N TYR A 282 -22.96 -8.09 15.11
CA TYR A 282 -23.19 -7.73 16.50
C TYR A 282 -21.95 -7.06 17.07
N SER A 283 -22.11 -6.14 18.03
CA SER A 283 -20.98 -5.59 18.79
C SER A 283 -20.74 -6.44 20.06
N VAL A 284 -19.48 -6.68 20.43
CA VAL A 284 -19.12 -7.22 21.75
C VAL A 284 -18.79 -6.03 22.66
N THR A 285 -19.59 -5.84 23.71
CA THR A 285 -19.55 -4.62 24.55
C THR A 285 -18.89 -4.82 25.92
N ASP A 286 -18.82 -6.05 26.44
CA ASP A 286 -18.06 -6.41 27.64
C ASP A 286 -17.68 -7.91 27.62
N VAL A 287 -16.59 -8.28 28.30
CA VAL A 287 -16.05 -9.65 28.41
C VAL A 287 -15.59 -9.85 29.85
N ARG A 288 -16.24 -10.77 30.59
CA ARG A 288 -16.03 -10.91 32.04
C ARG A 288 -15.96 -12.36 32.50
N LYS A 289 -15.05 -12.60 33.44
CA LYS A 289 -15.12 -13.72 34.38
C LYS A 289 -15.95 -13.33 35.60
N LEU A 290 -16.95 -14.15 35.90
CA LEU A 290 -17.76 -14.08 37.11
C LEU A 290 -17.51 -15.31 37.97
N HIS A 291 -17.67 -15.17 39.28
CA HIS A 291 -17.64 -16.29 40.21
C HIS A 291 -19.06 -16.57 40.72
N ASP A 292 -19.35 -17.85 40.92
CA ASP A 292 -20.58 -18.30 41.54
C ASP A 292 -20.65 -17.89 43.03
N SER A 293 -21.81 -18.11 43.66
CA SER A 293 -22.02 -17.77 45.07
C SER A 293 -21.15 -18.56 46.05
N GLY A 294 -20.54 -19.68 45.62
CA GLY A 294 -19.54 -20.42 46.39
C GLY A 294 -18.09 -19.95 46.16
N GLY A 295 -17.82 -19.12 45.16
CA GLY A 295 -16.47 -18.75 44.73
C GLY A 295 -15.65 -19.90 44.14
N SER A 296 -16.27 -21.05 43.88
CA SER A 296 -15.62 -22.31 43.48
C SER A 296 -15.78 -22.61 41.99
N HIS A 297 -16.76 -21.99 41.32
CA HIS A 297 -16.95 -22.08 39.89
C HIS A 297 -16.82 -20.70 39.24
N GLN A 298 -16.01 -20.62 38.19
CA GLN A 298 -15.83 -19.42 37.38
C GLN A 298 -16.53 -19.59 36.03
N VAL A 299 -17.32 -18.59 35.64
CA VAL A 299 -18.06 -18.57 34.37
C VAL A 299 -17.49 -17.47 33.48
N GLU A 300 -17.19 -17.82 32.23
CA GLU A 300 -16.74 -16.91 31.17
C GLU A 300 -17.95 -16.41 30.39
N LEU A 301 -18.30 -15.12 30.55
CA LEU A 301 -19.43 -14.47 29.89
C LEU A 301 -18.98 -13.35 28.94
N ILE A 302 -19.75 -13.19 27.87
CA ILE A 302 -19.62 -12.10 26.89
C ILE A 302 -20.94 -11.35 26.83
N ARG A 303 -20.88 -10.02 26.84
CA ARG A 303 -22.02 -9.16 26.50
C ARG A 303 -21.94 -8.78 25.02
N LEU A 304 -23.05 -9.01 24.34
CA LEU A 304 -23.26 -8.75 22.92
C LEU A 304 -24.34 -7.70 22.75
N ARG A 305 -24.34 -7.01 21.62
CA ARG A 305 -25.37 -6.04 21.24
C ARG A 305 -25.86 -6.26 19.82
N ASN A 306 -27.17 -6.41 19.67
CA ASN A 306 -27.87 -6.34 18.39
C ASN A 306 -28.12 -4.86 18.02
N PRO A 307 -27.59 -4.33 16.89
CA PRO A 307 -27.83 -2.95 16.48
C PRO A 307 -29.31 -2.68 16.12
N TRP A 308 -30.07 -3.67 15.64
CA TRP A 308 -31.51 -3.52 15.39
C TRP A 308 -32.35 -3.44 16.67
N GLY A 309 -31.87 -4.07 17.73
CA GLY A 309 -32.45 -3.95 19.06
C GLY A 309 -33.63 -4.87 19.39
N ASN A 310 -34.58 -4.28 20.11
CA ASN A 310 -35.44 -4.94 21.10
C ASN A 310 -36.35 -6.03 20.57
N ASP A 311 -36.58 -6.06 19.25
CA ASP A 311 -37.47 -7.03 18.64
C ASP A 311 -36.84 -8.44 18.57
N ARG A 312 -35.50 -8.56 18.68
CA ARG A 312 -34.77 -9.84 18.55
C ARG A 312 -33.50 -9.89 19.42
N GLU A 313 -33.66 -10.38 20.65
CA GLU A 313 -32.60 -10.64 21.63
C GLU A 313 -32.41 -12.15 21.87
N TRP A 314 -31.25 -12.53 22.43
CA TRP A 314 -30.96 -13.91 22.82
C TRP A 314 -31.86 -14.37 23.97
N TYR A 315 -32.60 -15.46 23.78
CA TYR A 315 -33.44 -16.07 24.82
C TYR A 315 -32.88 -17.39 25.39
N GLY A 316 -31.57 -17.60 25.30
CA GLY A 316 -30.88 -18.76 25.88
C GLY A 316 -30.35 -18.52 27.30
N PRO A 317 -29.47 -19.42 27.80
CA PRO A 317 -28.76 -19.22 29.06
C PRO A 317 -28.05 -17.87 29.14
N TRP A 318 -28.11 -17.21 30.30
CA TRP A 318 -27.60 -15.86 30.59
C TRP A 318 -28.31 -14.69 29.90
N SER A 319 -29.40 -14.94 29.16
CA SER A 319 -30.34 -13.90 28.75
C SER A 319 -30.93 -13.12 29.93
N ASP A 320 -31.57 -11.98 29.67
CA ASP A 320 -32.10 -11.08 30.69
C ASP A 320 -33.15 -11.71 31.62
N GLN A 321 -33.83 -12.76 31.14
CA GLN A 321 -34.84 -13.52 31.90
C GLN A 321 -34.30 -14.88 32.40
N SER A 322 -33.00 -15.15 32.23
CA SER A 322 -32.36 -16.43 32.56
C SER A 322 -32.27 -16.67 34.07
N ALA A 323 -32.66 -17.88 34.49
CA ALA A 323 -32.60 -18.30 35.89
C ALA A 323 -31.15 -18.51 36.36
N GLU A 324 -30.21 -18.72 35.45
CA GLU A 324 -28.78 -18.94 35.70
C GLU A 324 -28.13 -17.76 36.43
N TRP A 325 -28.64 -16.53 36.22
CA TRP A 325 -28.23 -15.35 36.98
C TRP A 325 -28.35 -15.53 38.50
N ASN A 326 -29.29 -16.35 38.98
CA ASN A 326 -29.48 -16.62 40.41
C ASN A 326 -28.25 -17.25 41.07
N SER A 327 -27.36 -17.89 40.31
CA SER A 327 -26.09 -18.44 40.82
C SER A 327 -25.05 -17.35 41.17
N ILE A 328 -25.15 -16.17 40.56
CA ILE A 328 -24.18 -15.07 40.69
C ILE A 328 -24.60 -14.12 41.82
N PRO A 329 -23.70 -13.77 42.76
CA PRO A 329 -23.95 -12.82 43.83
C PRO A 329 -24.39 -11.43 43.36
N ASN A 330 -25.26 -10.78 44.13
CA ASN A 330 -25.68 -9.39 43.86
C ASN A 330 -24.53 -8.38 43.85
N SER A 331 -23.42 -8.66 44.54
CA SER A 331 -22.18 -7.87 44.47
C SER A 331 -21.52 -7.95 43.09
N GLU A 332 -21.40 -9.15 42.53
CA GLU A 332 -20.84 -9.38 41.19
C GLU A 332 -21.73 -8.80 40.09
N ARG A 333 -23.05 -8.98 40.18
CA ARG A 333 -24.00 -8.36 39.23
C ARG A 333 -23.90 -6.83 39.24
N LYS A 334 -23.76 -6.21 40.41
CA LYS A 334 -23.51 -4.76 40.53
C LYS A 334 -22.11 -4.36 40.02
N ARG A 335 -21.08 -5.18 40.24
CA ARG A 335 -19.69 -4.92 39.78
C ARG A 335 -19.59 -4.81 38.26
N ILE A 336 -20.33 -5.63 37.52
CA ILE A 336 -20.38 -5.55 36.05
C ILE A 336 -21.40 -4.54 35.52
N GLY A 337 -22.10 -3.82 36.40
CA GLY A 337 -23.16 -2.91 36.00
C GLY A 337 -24.29 -3.61 35.25
N LEU A 338 -24.69 -4.82 35.70
CA LEU A 338 -25.77 -5.58 35.07
C LEU A 338 -27.07 -4.79 35.16
N VAL A 339 -27.53 -4.32 34.01
CA VAL A 339 -28.87 -3.76 33.79
C VAL A 339 -29.61 -4.77 32.90
N PHE A 340 -30.87 -5.00 33.22
CA PHE A 340 -31.81 -5.67 32.32
C PHE A 340 -32.72 -4.58 31.77
N ASP A 341 -32.51 -4.22 30.50
CA ASP A 341 -33.28 -3.21 29.79
C ASP A 341 -33.52 -3.72 28.37
N HIS A 342 -34.59 -3.26 27.74
CA HIS A 342 -34.82 -3.55 26.33
C HIS A 342 -33.96 -2.60 25.50
N ASP A 343 -32.68 -2.92 25.39
CA ASP A 343 -31.67 -2.11 24.70
C ASP A 343 -30.84 -2.88 23.66
N GLY A 344 -31.26 -4.10 23.32
CA GLY A 344 -30.57 -5.00 22.39
C GLY A 344 -29.26 -5.58 22.89
N GLU A 345 -28.81 -5.24 24.11
CA GLU A 345 -27.70 -5.93 24.76
C GLU A 345 -28.18 -7.20 25.45
N PHE A 346 -27.34 -8.24 25.44
CA PHE A 346 -27.60 -9.49 26.17
C PHE A 346 -26.28 -10.16 26.54
N TRP A 347 -26.29 -10.97 27.59
CA TRP A 347 -25.16 -11.82 27.93
C TRP A 347 -25.35 -13.25 27.42
N MET A 348 -24.24 -13.90 27.09
CA MET A 348 -24.18 -15.35 26.87
C MET A 348 -22.87 -15.94 27.39
N SER A 349 -22.83 -17.27 27.54
CA SER A 349 -21.60 -17.98 27.86
C SER A 349 -20.62 -17.94 26.67
N PHE A 350 -19.31 -17.92 26.95
CA PHE A 350 -18.30 -18.04 25.89
C PHE A 350 -18.45 -19.34 25.09
N THR A 351 -18.91 -20.41 25.73
CA THR A 351 -19.21 -21.71 25.09
C THR A 351 -20.35 -21.61 24.07
N ASP A 352 -21.43 -20.88 24.40
CA ASP A 352 -22.52 -20.61 23.45
C ASP A 352 -22.04 -19.67 22.34
N PHE A 353 -21.29 -18.61 22.68
CA PHE A 353 -20.71 -17.69 21.71
C PHE A 353 -19.89 -18.42 20.64
N ALA A 354 -18.91 -19.23 21.05
CA ALA A 354 -18.05 -20.01 20.15
C ALA A 354 -18.79 -21.14 19.40
N ARG A 355 -20.04 -21.43 19.76
CA ARG A 355 -20.92 -22.42 19.11
C ARG A 355 -21.86 -21.81 18.08
N TYR A 356 -22.41 -20.63 18.36
CA TYR A 356 -23.43 -19.99 17.54
C TYR A 356 -22.88 -18.92 16.59
N PHE A 357 -21.78 -18.25 16.94
CA PHE A 357 -21.12 -17.27 16.07
C PHE A 357 -20.06 -17.93 15.19
N SER A 358 -19.90 -17.38 13.99
CA SER A 358 -18.98 -17.89 12.96
C SER A 358 -17.67 -17.10 12.91
N ARG A 359 -17.72 -15.79 13.20
CA ARG A 359 -16.58 -14.88 13.10
C ARG A 359 -16.54 -13.90 14.26
N LEU A 360 -15.34 -13.55 14.68
CA LEU A 360 -15.03 -12.48 15.62
C LEU A 360 -13.98 -11.56 15.00
N GLU A 361 -14.26 -10.26 15.00
CA GLU A 361 -13.41 -9.19 14.51
C GLU A 361 -12.95 -8.34 15.68
N PHE A 362 -11.64 -8.14 15.82
CA PHE A 362 -11.05 -7.16 16.72
C PHE A 362 -10.67 -5.92 15.91
N CYS A 363 -10.88 -4.71 16.44
CA CYS A 363 -10.25 -3.49 15.96
C CYS A 363 -9.33 -2.94 17.05
N HIS A 364 -8.03 -3.16 16.89
CA HIS A 364 -7.00 -2.70 17.82
C HIS A 364 -6.73 -1.22 17.60
N LEU A 365 -7.09 -0.42 18.60
CA LEU A 365 -6.92 1.03 18.56
C LEU A 365 -5.45 1.40 18.80
N GLY A 366 -4.86 2.08 17.81
CA GLY A 366 -3.48 2.57 17.88
C GLY A 366 -3.38 4.02 18.39
N PRO A 367 -2.19 4.63 18.32
CA PRO A 367 -1.99 6.04 18.69
C PRO A 367 -2.89 7.02 17.91
N GLU A 368 -3.24 6.69 16.66
CA GLU A 368 -4.10 7.52 15.80
C GLU A 368 -5.57 7.55 16.26
N SER A 369 -5.99 6.53 17.02
CA SER A 369 -7.26 6.51 17.74
C SER A 369 -7.27 7.46 18.96
N GLY A 370 -6.14 8.11 19.28
CA GLY A 370 -6.04 9.31 20.10
C GLY A 370 -6.28 9.10 21.60
N ALA A 371 -6.88 10.09 22.25
CA ALA A 371 -7.07 10.07 23.71
C ALA A 371 -8.14 9.08 24.22
N PHE A 372 -8.89 8.42 23.33
CA PHE A 372 -9.93 7.47 23.71
C PHE A 372 -9.39 6.41 24.68
N GLY A 373 -10.02 6.25 25.85
CA GLY A 373 -9.53 5.36 26.92
C GLY A 373 -8.59 6.00 27.94
N GLN A 374 -8.31 7.32 27.86
CA GLN A 374 -7.56 8.02 28.92
C GLN A 374 -8.38 8.27 30.20
N SER A 375 -9.71 8.29 30.09
CA SER A 375 -10.68 8.50 31.18
C SER A 375 -10.89 7.25 32.06
N PHE A 376 -10.70 6.04 31.51
CA PHE A 376 -10.76 4.76 32.25
C PHE A 376 -9.52 4.46 33.10
N ARG A 377 -8.63 5.45 33.28
CA ARG A 377 -7.39 5.33 34.06
C ARG A 377 -7.65 5.47 35.57
N GLN A 378 -7.98 4.36 36.23
CA GLN A 378 -7.63 4.19 37.65
C GLN A 378 -6.28 3.48 37.82
N ASP A 379 -5.86 2.66 36.85
CA ASP A 379 -4.58 1.96 36.87
C ASP A 379 -3.59 2.44 35.80
N ALA A 380 -2.32 2.57 36.19
CA ALA A 380 -1.22 2.99 35.32
C ALA A 380 -0.73 1.87 34.37
N SER A 381 -1.35 0.67 34.43
CA SER A 381 -0.95 -0.54 33.71
C SER A 381 -1.58 -0.72 32.33
N ASN A 382 -2.55 0.11 31.93
CA ASN A 382 -3.21 0.01 30.62
C ASN A 382 -2.29 0.40 29.46
N ARG A 383 -1.59 -0.60 28.91
CA ARG A 383 -0.68 -0.51 27.76
C ARG A 383 -1.45 -0.45 26.45
N ARG A 384 -1.31 0.66 25.71
CA ARG A 384 -1.75 0.73 24.30
C ARG A 384 -0.81 -0.10 23.42
N TRP A 385 -1.29 -0.40 22.21
CA TRP A 385 -0.40 -0.82 21.14
C TRP A 385 0.44 0.37 20.67
N GLU A 386 1.74 0.14 20.53
CA GLU A 386 2.60 0.99 19.71
C GLU A 386 2.42 0.58 18.25
N MET A 387 2.42 1.55 17.34
CA MET A 387 2.22 1.30 15.90
C MET A 387 3.35 1.93 15.10
N THR A 388 3.99 1.12 14.27
CA THR A 388 4.88 1.58 13.22
C THR A 388 4.21 1.36 11.87
N LYS A 389 4.28 2.34 10.98
CA LYS A 389 3.62 2.32 9.67
C LYS A 389 4.62 2.65 8.56
N GLU A 390 4.58 1.87 7.49
CA GLU A 390 5.49 1.96 6.36
C GLU A 390 4.69 1.99 5.06
N GLU A 391 5.03 2.89 4.15
CA GLU A 391 4.41 2.94 2.82
C GLU A 391 5.26 2.21 1.79
N GLY A 392 4.62 1.40 0.95
CA GLY A 392 5.31 0.67 -0.10
C GLY A 392 4.50 0.59 -1.40
N GLU A 393 5.11 -0.01 -2.40
CA GLU A 393 4.47 -0.28 -3.68
C GLU A 393 5.08 -1.51 -4.36
N TRP A 394 4.21 -2.29 -4.98
CA TRP A 394 4.59 -3.24 -6.01
C TRP A 394 4.47 -2.51 -7.34
N ILE A 395 5.60 -2.25 -7.99
CA ILE A 395 5.67 -1.72 -9.36
C ILE A 395 5.91 -2.89 -10.30
N LYS A 396 5.08 -2.94 -11.34
CA LYS A 396 5.18 -3.91 -12.44
C LYS A 396 6.59 -3.89 -13.01
N TYR A 397 7.20 -5.06 -13.19
CA TYR A 397 8.58 -5.16 -13.70
C TYR A 397 9.64 -4.45 -12.82
N SER A 398 9.51 -4.46 -11.49
CA SER A 398 10.60 -3.98 -10.62
C SER A 398 10.52 -4.44 -9.17
N THR A 399 9.39 -4.18 -8.49
CA THR A 399 9.17 -4.58 -7.08
C THR A 399 7.97 -5.50 -6.90
N ALA A 400 7.16 -5.73 -7.93
CA ALA A 400 6.06 -6.69 -7.95
C ALA A 400 6.55 -8.15 -8.11
N GLY A 401 7.23 -8.68 -7.09
CA GLY A 401 7.89 -9.99 -7.15
C GLY A 401 6.98 -11.21 -7.03
N GLY A 402 5.70 -11.03 -6.68
CA GLY A 402 4.79 -12.14 -6.37
C GLY A 402 5.16 -12.85 -5.07
N CYS A 403 4.42 -13.89 -4.68
CA CYS A 403 4.66 -14.63 -3.43
C CYS A 403 5.82 -15.63 -3.56
N ARG A 404 6.14 -16.35 -2.47
CA ARG A 404 7.28 -17.30 -2.39
C ARG A 404 7.22 -18.44 -3.43
N ASN A 405 6.09 -18.70 -4.08
CA ASN A 405 6.01 -19.61 -5.23
C ASN A 405 6.86 -19.16 -6.43
N ASN A 406 7.13 -17.85 -6.53
CA ASN A 406 7.87 -17.23 -7.63
C ASN A 406 9.35 -17.07 -7.26
N GLU A 407 10.11 -18.18 -7.22
CA GLU A 407 11.46 -18.21 -6.65
C GLU A 407 12.46 -17.24 -7.29
N ARG A 408 12.33 -17.01 -8.61
CA ARG A 408 13.19 -16.08 -9.35
C ARG A 408 12.98 -14.63 -8.91
N THR A 409 11.77 -14.28 -8.48
CA THR A 409 11.31 -12.88 -8.40
C THR A 409 10.93 -12.47 -6.97
N PHE A 410 10.57 -13.39 -6.07
CA PHE A 410 10.11 -13.09 -4.70
C PHE A 410 11.03 -12.13 -3.91
N HIS A 411 12.34 -12.24 -4.12
CA HIS A 411 13.34 -11.45 -3.40
C HIS A 411 13.39 -9.95 -3.79
N ILE A 412 12.74 -9.53 -4.89
CA ILE A 412 12.66 -8.11 -5.31
C ILE A 412 11.58 -7.34 -4.54
N ASN A 413 10.64 -8.04 -3.89
CA ASN A 413 9.56 -7.38 -3.16
C ASN A 413 10.18 -6.45 -2.10
N PRO A 414 9.54 -5.31 -1.77
CA PRO A 414 10.01 -4.42 -0.71
C PRO A 414 10.27 -5.20 0.58
N GLN A 415 11.36 -4.90 1.28
CA GLN A 415 11.79 -5.63 2.46
C GLN A 415 11.81 -4.69 3.66
N PHE A 416 11.09 -5.03 4.73
CA PHE A 416 10.99 -4.19 5.93
C PHE A 416 11.64 -4.89 7.10
N ARG A 417 12.73 -4.31 7.62
CA ARG A 417 13.35 -4.81 8.86
C ARG A 417 12.45 -4.47 10.03
N VAL A 418 12.32 -5.38 10.98
CA VAL A 418 11.50 -5.20 12.19
C VAL A 418 12.22 -5.84 13.39
N GLN A 419 12.22 -5.16 14.53
CA GLN A 419 12.86 -5.66 15.77
C GLN A 419 11.81 -6.03 16.82
N VAL A 420 11.76 -7.31 17.21
CA VAL A 420 10.90 -7.78 18.31
C VAL A 420 11.66 -7.60 19.62
N ILE A 421 11.14 -6.75 20.51
CA ILE A 421 11.77 -6.33 21.76
C ILE A 421 10.98 -6.86 22.97
N ASP A 422 11.65 -7.70 23.76
CA ASP A 422 11.21 -8.34 25.01
C ASP A 422 10.04 -9.34 24.89
N PRO A 423 9.92 -10.30 25.84
CA PRO A 423 8.70 -11.06 26.04
C PRO A 423 7.58 -10.21 26.62
N ASP A 424 6.33 -10.56 26.32
CA ASP A 424 5.17 -9.92 26.95
C ASP A 424 5.21 -10.21 28.48
N GLU A 425 5.20 -9.19 29.34
CA GLU A 425 5.42 -9.31 30.80
C GLU A 425 4.40 -10.17 31.59
N THR A 426 3.40 -10.71 30.90
CA THR A 426 2.34 -11.58 31.47
C THR A 426 2.29 -12.96 30.80
N ASP A 427 3.31 -13.30 30.02
CA ASP A 427 3.30 -14.44 29.10
C ASP A 427 4.53 -15.33 29.37
N ASP A 428 4.27 -16.56 29.83
CA ASP A 428 5.30 -17.50 30.31
C ASP A 428 6.25 -18.02 29.19
N ASP A 429 6.01 -17.65 27.93
CA ASP A 429 6.58 -18.28 26.74
C ASP A 429 7.89 -17.63 26.23
N ASN A 430 8.39 -16.56 26.87
CA ASN A 430 9.61 -15.82 26.47
C ASN A 430 9.59 -15.28 25.01
N THR A 431 8.39 -14.93 24.51
CA THR A 431 8.15 -14.37 23.16
C THR A 431 7.45 -13.01 23.24
N GLY A 432 7.75 -12.11 22.30
CA GLY A 432 7.00 -10.86 22.12
C GLY A 432 5.90 -11.01 21.07
N THR A 433 4.75 -10.37 21.30
CA THR A 433 3.64 -10.33 20.34
C THR A 433 3.76 -9.15 19.36
N ILE A 434 3.68 -9.45 18.06
CA ILE A 434 3.45 -8.47 17.00
C ILE A 434 2.19 -8.80 16.20
N ILE A 435 1.49 -7.77 15.70
CA ILE A 435 0.38 -7.92 14.77
C ILE A 435 0.72 -7.14 13.51
N VAL A 436 0.67 -7.81 12.35
CA VAL A 436 1.11 -7.26 11.06
C VAL A 436 -0.08 -7.18 10.12
N GLY A 437 -0.46 -5.96 9.73
CA GLY A 437 -1.47 -5.63 8.72
C GLY A 437 -0.82 -5.16 7.42
N LEU A 438 -1.25 -5.69 6.28
CA LEU A 438 -0.80 -5.28 4.94
C LEU A 438 -2.01 -4.84 4.10
N MET A 439 -2.17 -3.54 3.88
CA MET A 439 -3.32 -2.92 3.23
C MET A 439 -2.99 -2.44 1.81
N GLN A 440 -3.78 -2.83 0.81
CA GLN A 440 -3.67 -2.28 -0.55
C GLN A 440 -4.52 -1.00 -0.72
N LYS A 441 -3.97 0.02 -1.39
CA LYS A 441 -4.58 1.36 -1.48
C LYS A 441 -5.39 1.58 -2.76
N GLY A 442 -6.48 2.36 -2.66
CA GLY A 442 -7.21 2.99 -3.78
C GLY A 442 -8.02 2.08 -4.72
N ARG A 443 -8.12 0.78 -4.43
CA ARG A 443 -8.71 -0.23 -5.33
C ARG A 443 -10.22 -0.07 -5.51
N ARG A 444 -10.96 0.12 -4.41
CA ARG A 444 -12.43 0.31 -4.40
C ARG A 444 -12.79 1.59 -5.15
N GLU A 445 -12.04 2.65 -4.92
CA GLU A 445 -12.25 3.98 -5.51
C GLU A 445 -11.91 4.04 -7.01
N ALA A 446 -10.95 3.22 -7.45
CA ALA A 446 -10.70 2.95 -8.87
C ALA A 446 -11.68 1.93 -9.49
N PHE A 447 -12.57 1.33 -8.68
CA PHE A 447 -13.46 0.22 -9.05
C PHE A 447 -12.71 -0.97 -9.65
N GLN A 448 -11.51 -1.22 -9.13
CA GLN A 448 -10.70 -2.40 -9.42
C GLN A 448 -10.94 -3.47 -8.36
N GLN A 449 -10.93 -4.73 -8.77
CA GLN A 449 -10.95 -5.85 -7.81
C GLN A 449 -9.71 -5.79 -6.90
N GLN A 450 -9.80 -6.27 -5.67
CA GLN A 450 -8.64 -6.34 -4.77
C GLN A 450 -7.67 -7.44 -5.26
N HIS A 451 -6.35 -7.16 -5.26
CA HIS A 451 -5.33 -8.19 -5.55
C HIS A 451 -5.30 -9.19 -4.41
N THR A 452 -4.99 -10.46 -4.69
CA THR A 452 -4.62 -11.42 -3.65
C THR A 452 -3.28 -11.01 -3.04
N ILE A 453 -3.26 -10.63 -1.76
CA ILE A 453 -2.09 -10.12 -1.03
C ILE A 453 -1.76 -10.95 0.21
N GLY A 454 -0.50 -10.90 0.64
CA GLY A 454 0.01 -11.59 1.82
C GLY A 454 1.47 -11.22 2.12
N TYR A 455 1.99 -11.69 3.24
CA TYR A 455 3.37 -11.42 3.66
C TYR A 455 4.04 -12.65 4.25
N SER A 456 5.38 -12.65 4.24
CA SER A 456 6.21 -13.66 4.91
C SER A 456 7.21 -12.96 5.85
N ILE A 457 7.47 -13.57 7.01
CA ILE A 457 8.40 -13.08 8.03
C ILE A 457 9.57 -14.06 8.14
N TYR A 458 10.79 -13.55 8.04
CA TYR A 458 12.04 -14.31 8.14
C TYR A 458 12.86 -13.80 9.33
N ARG A 459 13.50 -14.70 10.08
CA ARG A 459 14.44 -14.31 11.13
C ARG A 459 15.79 -13.96 10.51
N LEU A 460 16.38 -12.84 10.94
CA LEU A 460 17.71 -12.44 10.50
C LEU A 460 18.81 -13.12 11.34
N PRO A 461 19.94 -13.54 10.72
CA PRO A 461 21.13 -13.92 11.47
C PRO A 461 21.64 -12.76 12.33
N ASN A 462 22.18 -13.05 13.52
CA ASN A 462 22.64 -12.03 14.48
C ASN A 462 23.66 -11.02 13.91
N ASN A 463 24.42 -11.41 12.88
CA ASN A 463 25.43 -10.58 12.23
C ASN A 463 24.97 -10.03 10.87
N HIS A 464 23.66 -10.03 10.59
CA HIS A 464 23.13 -9.48 9.33
C HIS A 464 23.30 -7.96 9.31
N PRO A 465 23.93 -7.36 8.27
CA PRO A 465 24.15 -5.92 8.21
C PRO A 465 22.84 -5.12 8.37
N PRO A 466 22.86 -3.94 9.01
CA PRO A 466 21.69 -3.09 9.21
C PRO A 466 20.88 -2.87 7.93
N ASP A 467 21.57 -2.42 6.87
CA ASP A 467 20.97 -1.87 5.65
C ASP A 467 21.00 -2.84 4.44
N ALA A 468 21.32 -4.11 4.66
CA ALA A 468 21.43 -5.08 3.56
C ALA A 468 20.08 -5.73 3.20
N LEU A 469 19.82 -5.93 1.91
CA LEU A 469 18.68 -6.72 1.43
C LEU A 469 18.95 -8.23 1.50
N LEU A 470 17.91 -9.00 1.78
CA LEU A 470 17.92 -10.45 1.62
C LEU A 470 17.97 -10.81 0.14
N THR A 471 18.99 -11.57 -0.26
CA THR A 471 19.19 -12.00 -1.64
C THR A 471 18.37 -13.23 -1.98
N ARG A 472 18.18 -13.52 -3.28
CA ARG A 472 17.52 -14.75 -3.75
C ARG A 472 18.04 -16.02 -3.06
N LYS A 473 19.37 -16.16 -2.94
CA LYS A 473 20.05 -17.30 -2.30
C LYS A 473 19.65 -17.50 -0.83
N PHE A 474 19.32 -16.42 -0.11
CA PHE A 474 18.78 -16.53 1.25
C PHE A 474 17.43 -17.25 1.25
N PHE A 475 16.49 -16.84 0.37
CA PHE A 475 15.15 -17.44 0.29
C PHE A 475 15.13 -18.86 -0.31
N GLU A 476 16.17 -19.26 -1.04
CA GLU A 476 16.39 -20.64 -1.50
C GLU A 476 16.83 -21.57 -0.36
N THR A 477 17.39 -21.04 0.73
CA THR A 477 17.99 -21.82 1.83
C THR A 477 17.32 -21.63 3.20
N ASN A 478 16.48 -20.61 3.37
CA ASN A 478 15.82 -20.28 4.63
C ASN A 478 14.29 -20.33 4.49
N VAL A 479 13.64 -20.87 5.51
CA VAL A 479 12.17 -20.90 5.62
C VAL A 479 11.65 -19.68 6.39
N SER A 480 10.42 -19.26 6.10
CA SER A 480 9.73 -18.22 6.87
C SER A 480 9.40 -18.73 8.27
N VAL A 481 9.66 -17.92 9.30
CA VAL A 481 9.28 -18.23 10.70
C VAL A 481 7.81 -17.96 10.97
N ALA A 482 7.21 -17.02 10.23
CA ALA A 482 5.80 -16.69 10.26
C ALA A 482 5.35 -16.14 8.89
N ARG A 483 4.06 -16.02 8.65
CA ARG A 483 3.46 -15.53 7.39
C ARG A 483 2.02 -15.08 7.65
N SER A 484 1.42 -14.33 6.74
CA SER A 484 -0.01 -14.02 6.80
C SER A 484 -0.84 -15.32 6.87
N PRO A 485 -2.00 -15.34 7.57
CA PRO A 485 -2.79 -16.57 7.75
C PRO A 485 -3.20 -17.23 6.42
N THR A 486 -3.42 -16.39 5.41
CA THR A 486 -3.65 -16.78 4.02
C THR A 486 -3.09 -15.69 3.09
N PHE A 487 -3.16 -15.95 1.78
CA PHE A 487 -3.11 -14.93 0.74
C PHE A 487 -4.55 -14.71 0.25
N ALA A 488 -5.08 -13.50 0.40
CA ALA A 488 -6.51 -13.23 0.13
C ALA A 488 -6.70 -11.94 -0.66
N ASN A 489 -7.74 -11.90 -1.48
CA ASN A 489 -8.18 -10.74 -2.27
C ASN A 489 -9.04 -9.79 -1.43
N ILE A 490 -8.48 -9.33 -0.30
CA ILE A 490 -9.11 -8.43 0.67
C ILE A 490 -8.33 -7.11 0.79
N ARG A 491 -8.96 -6.05 1.34
CA ARG A 491 -8.34 -4.72 1.46
C ARG A 491 -7.10 -4.70 2.33
N GLU A 492 -7.17 -5.31 3.52
CA GLU A 492 -6.03 -5.53 4.40
C GLU A 492 -6.02 -6.99 4.85
N ILE A 493 -4.84 -7.62 4.81
CA ILE A 493 -4.60 -8.92 5.43
C ILE A 493 -3.82 -8.72 6.73
N CYS A 494 -4.40 -9.19 7.84
CA CYS A 494 -3.83 -9.07 9.17
C CYS A 494 -3.44 -10.44 9.74
N GLY A 495 -2.47 -10.46 10.65
CA GLY A 495 -2.07 -11.66 11.37
C GLY A 495 -1.26 -11.35 12.62
N ARG A 496 -1.58 -12.07 13.70
CA ARG A 496 -0.91 -12.01 15.00
C ARG A 496 0.16 -13.08 15.12
N HIS A 497 1.37 -12.69 15.50
CA HIS A 497 2.55 -13.57 15.60
C HIS A 497 3.21 -13.41 16.97
N LYS A 498 3.45 -14.54 17.65
CA LYS A 498 4.38 -14.60 18.79
C LYS A 498 5.76 -14.99 18.26
N LEU A 499 6.77 -14.15 18.50
CA LEU A 499 8.13 -14.38 18.01
C LEU A 499 9.14 -14.21 19.17
N PRO A 500 10.21 -15.03 19.24
CA PRO A 500 11.31 -14.77 20.16
C PRO A 500 11.94 -13.37 19.91
N PRO A 501 12.47 -12.69 20.94
CA PRO A 501 13.17 -11.43 20.74
C PRO A 501 14.31 -11.52 19.69
N GLY A 502 14.44 -10.50 18.86
CA GLY A 502 15.44 -10.45 17.78
C GLY A 502 15.01 -9.67 16.54
N ASP A 503 15.87 -9.70 15.53
CA ASP A 503 15.66 -9.06 14.22
C ASP A 503 14.96 -9.97 13.21
N TYR A 504 14.02 -9.40 12.47
CA TYR A 504 13.26 -10.08 11.43
C TYR A 504 13.13 -9.20 10.17
N MET A 505 12.77 -9.83 9.06
CA MET A 505 12.41 -9.17 7.79
C MET A 505 11.00 -9.55 7.39
N ILE A 506 10.15 -8.56 7.12
CA ILE A 506 8.82 -8.74 6.56
C ILE A 506 8.88 -8.48 5.05
N ILE A 507 8.38 -9.45 4.27
CA ILE A 507 8.31 -9.40 2.81
C ILE A 507 6.82 -9.36 2.40
N PRO A 508 6.21 -8.17 2.23
CA PRO A 508 4.87 -8.02 1.65
C PRO A 508 4.86 -8.24 0.14
N SER A 509 3.88 -9.00 -0.34
CA SER A 509 3.77 -9.39 -1.76
C SER A 509 2.32 -9.57 -2.21
N THR A 510 2.06 -9.32 -3.49
CA THR A 510 0.92 -9.93 -4.19
C THR A 510 1.15 -11.43 -4.37
N PHE A 511 0.10 -12.22 -4.62
CA PHE A 511 0.24 -13.65 -4.89
C PHE A 511 0.98 -13.91 -6.21
N GLU A 512 0.46 -13.34 -7.31
CA GLU A 512 1.10 -13.35 -8.62
C GLU A 512 2.11 -12.20 -8.77
N PRO A 513 3.20 -12.37 -9.55
CA PRO A 513 4.14 -11.32 -9.87
C PRO A 513 3.54 -10.31 -10.87
N ASN A 514 4.20 -9.16 -11.03
CA ASN A 514 3.81 -8.09 -11.97
C ASN A 514 2.39 -7.52 -11.76
N LEU A 515 1.85 -7.65 -10.55
CA LEU A 515 0.62 -7.00 -10.11
C LEU A 515 0.95 -5.67 -9.41
N GLU A 516 0.55 -4.55 -10.02
CA GLU A 516 0.83 -3.23 -9.48
C GLU A 516 -0.20 -2.80 -8.42
N ALA A 517 0.27 -2.35 -7.26
CA ALA A 517 -0.51 -1.57 -6.28
C ALA A 517 0.39 -0.87 -5.26
N LYS A 518 -0.09 0.26 -4.73
CA LYS A 518 0.46 0.90 -3.52
C LYS A 518 -0.08 0.18 -2.28
N PHE A 519 0.71 0.09 -1.23
CA PHE A 519 0.30 -0.52 0.03
C PHE A 519 0.75 0.27 1.27
N LEU A 520 0.14 -0.05 2.41
CA LEU A 520 0.55 0.35 3.75
C LEU A 520 0.83 -0.93 4.55
N LEU A 521 2.02 -1.03 5.13
CA LEU A 521 2.36 -2.06 6.10
C LEU A 521 2.25 -1.43 7.50
N ARG A 522 1.47 -2.06 8.39
CA ARG A 522 1.24 -1.63 9.77
C ARG A 522 1.72 -2.72 10.72
N ILE A 523 2.55 -2.35 11.68
CA ILE A 523 3.13 -3.25 12.67
C ILE A 523 2.71 -2.73 14.04
N PHE A 524 1.88 -3.50 14.73
CA PHE A 524 1.44 -3.23 16.10
C PHE A 524 2.24 -4.11 17.06
N SER A 525 2.80 -3.52 18.10
CA SER A 525 3.61 -4.22 19.10
C SER A 525 3.38 -3.67 20.50
N GLU A 526 3.64 -4.49 21.53
CA GLU A 526 3.46 -4.09 22.94
C GLU A 526 4.46 -3.03 23.42
N ARG A 527 5.60 -2.91 22.71
CA ARG A 527 6.64 -1.90 22.93
C ARG A 527 7.00 -1.24 21.59
N PRO A 528 7.59 -0.02 21.59
CA PRO A 528 7.94 0.67 20.35
C PRO A 528 8.87 -0.17 19.49
N CYS A 529 8.44 -0.47 18.27
CA CYS A 529 9.22 -1.25 17.31
C CYS A 529 9.84 -0.32 16.28
N VAL A 530 11.15 -0.45 16.05
CA VAL A 530 11.79 0.20 14.90
C VAL A 530 11.58 -0.67 13.67
N SER A 531 10.98 -0.09 12.64
CA SER A 531 11.04 -0.60 11.27
C SER A 531 11.60 0.43 10.32
N ASN A 532 12.04 -0.06 9.17
CA ASN A 532 12.37 0.75 8.01
C ASN A 532 12.28 -0.11 6.74
N GLU A 533 11.85 0.50 5.63
CA GLU A 533 12.10 -0.08 4.30
C GLU A 533 13.61 -0.17 4.07
N LEU A 534 14.05 -1.28 3.48
CA LEU A 534 15.39 -1.44 2.93
C LEU A 534 15.35 -1.32 1.42
N ASP A 535 16.35 -0.64 0.88
CA ASP A 535 16.55 -0.45 -0.55
C ASP A 535 18.06 -0.45 -0.85
N ASP A 536 18.44 -0.77 -2.09
CA ASP A 536 19.83 -0.72 -2.53
C ASP A 536 20.33 0.73 -2.49
N ALA A 537 21.38 1.00 -1.72
CA ALA A 537 22.08 2.28 -1.78
C ALA A 537 22.59 2.49 -3.21
N THR A 538 22.29 3.65 -3.81
CA THR A 538 22.73 3.93 -5.18
C THR A 538 24.23 4.21 -5.17
N ASN A 539 24.99 3.25 -5.67
CA ASN A 539 26.44 3.22 -5.65
C ASN A 539 26.96 2.75 -7.01
N VAL A 540 28.01 3.40 -7.47
CA VAL A 540 28.73 3.03 -8.69
C VAL A 540 30.13 2.64 -8.27
N GLY A 541 30.54 1.43 -8.65
CA GLY A 541 31.87 0.91 -8.29
C GLY A 541 32.97 1.93 -8.56
N THR A 542 33.92 2.06 -7.62
CA THR A 542 35.05 3.00 -7.71
C THR A 542 36.02 2.68 -8.85
N ASN A 543 35.91 1.48 -9.40
CA ASN A 543 36.57 1.04 -10.61
C ASN A 543 35.87 1.68 -11.81
N ASP A 544 36.60 2.38 -12.69
CA ASP A 544 36.02 2.90 -13.93
C ASP A 544 35.28 1.79 -14.67
N LEU A 545 34.14 2.10 -15.28
CA LEU A 545 33.28 1.10 -15.95
C LEU A 545 34.09 0.24 -16.92
N VAL A 546 35.04 0.85 -17.63
CA VAL A 546 36.04 0.20 -18.51
C VAL A 546 36.85 -0.89 -17.79
N SER A 547 37.28 -0.64 -16.55
CA SER A 547 38.06 -1.61 -15.76
C SER A 547 37.21 -2.75 -15.18
N ILE A 548 35.94 -2.50 -14.82
CA ILE A 548 34.99 -3.56 -14.44
C ILE A 548 34.70 -4.44 -15.66
N ILE A 549 34.38 -3.82 -16.79
CA ILE A 549 34.21 -4.43 -18.11
C ILE A 549 35.41 -5.31 -18.50
N ASN A 550 36.63 -4.81 -18.36
CA ASN A 550 37.86 -5.58 -18.61
C ASN A 550 38.10 -6.71 -17.59
N THR A 551 37.58 -6.60 -16.36
CA THR A 551 37.68 -7.68 -15.35
C THR A 551 36.69 -8.80 -15.64
N PHE A 552 35.48 -8.48 -16.09
CA PHE A 552 34.47 -9.46 -16.52
C PHE A 552 34.87 -10.19 -17.81
N ALA A 553 35.49 -9.47 -18.75
CA ALA A 553 36.13 -10.04 -19.92
C ALA A 553 37.05 -11.23 -19.55
N VAL A 554 37.98 -11.03 -18.60
CA VAL A 554 38.91 -12.07 -18.11
C VAL A 554 38.17 -13.25 -17.45
N HIS A 555 37.13 -12.99 -16.65
CA HIS A 555 36.43 -14.06 -15.92
C HIS A 555 35.55 -14.95 -16.82
N SER A 556 34.97 -14.39 -17.89
CA SER A 556 34.11 -15.15 -18.81
C SER A 556 34.85 -16.25 -19.60
N VAL A 557 36.15 -16.07 -19.84
CA VAL A 557 37.02 -17.02 -20.57
C VAL A 557 37.13 -18.37 -19.86
N ASN A 558 37.03 -18.39 -18.53
CA ASN A 558 37.31 -19.58 -17.73
C ASN A 558 36.19 -20.63 -17.65
N ARG A 559 35.06 -20.48 -18.37
CA ARG A 559 33.84 -21.27 -18.05
C ARG A 559 33.17 -22.13 -19.14
N ASN A 560 33.62 -22.20 -20.40
CA ASN A 560 32.99 -23.09 -21.39
C ASN A 560 33.95 -23.71 -22.43
N VAL A 561 33.77 -25.01 -22.69
CA VAL A 561 34.67 -25.87 -23.48
C VAL A 561 33.87 -26.79 -24.43
N PHE A 562 34.25 -26.76 -25.72
CA PHE A 562 34.12 -27.81 -26.78
C PHE A 562 32.87 -27.98 -27.69
N LEU A 563 33.15 -28.54 -28.90
CA LEU A 563 32.29 -29.04 -30.01
C LEU A 563 31.54 -27.96 -30.84
N GLU A 564 31.92 -27.58 -32.08
CA GLU A 564 31.87 -28.27 -33.42
C GLU A 564 30.78 -27.63 -34.34
N VAL A 565 30.77 -27.67 -35.69
CA VAL A 565 31.61 -28.31 -36.74
C VAL A 565 31.72 -27.41 -38.02
N GLN A 566 32.39 -27.89 -39.08
CA GLN A 566 32.65 -27.20 -40.37
C GLN A 566 31.56 -27.35 -41.46
N ARG A 567 31.41 -26.38 -42.41
CA ARG A 567 31.81 -26.50 -43.85
C ARG A 567 31.21 -25.45 -44.83
N ALA A 568 32.00 -25.20 -45.89
CA ALA A 568 31.66 -24.73 -47.26
C ALA A 568 31.48 -23.21 -47.54
N PRO A 569 31.84 -22.72 -48.76
CA PRO A 569 32.40 -21.36 -48.90
C PRO A 569 31.79 -20.46 -50.00
N SER A 570 31.62 -19.16 -49.71
CA SER A 570 31.85 -18.01 -50.62
C SER A 570 31.32 -16.69 -50.02
N LEU A 571 32.14 -16.00 -49.22
CA LEU A 571 32.01 -14.58 -48.79
C LEU A 571 33.10 -14.32 -47.71
N ALA A 572 34.36 -14.24 -48.14
CA ALA A 572 35.50 -14.53 -47.27
C ALA A 572 35.92 -13.42 -46.28
N VAL A 573 35.61 -12.15 -46.55
CA VAL A 573 36.13 -11.02 -45.74
C VAL A 573 35.26 -10.76 -44.50
N LEU A 574 33.96 -10.51 -44.69
CA LEU A 574 33.03 -10.16 -43.59
C LEU A 574 32.73 -11.33 -42.64
N ASN A 575 32.65 -12.57 -43.14
CA ASN A 575 32.44 -13.74 -42.27
C ASN A 575 33.69 -14.10 -41.44
N SER A 576 34.88 -13.55 -41.76
CA SER A 576 36.11 -13.80 -40.98
C SER A 576 36.11 -13.15 -39.59
N ILE A 577 35.08 -12.36 -39.26
CA ILE A 577 34.90 -11.68 -37.97
C ILE A 577 33.89 -12.44 -37.07
N GLN A 578 33.15 -13.41 -37.63
CA GLN A 578 31.98 -14.01 -36.95
C GLN A 578 32.23 -15.36 -36.25
N THR A 579 33.41 -15.98 -36.44
CA THR A 579 33.64 -17.40 -36.07
C THR A 579 34.85 -17.64 -35.15
N GLU A 580 35.36 -16.61 -34.47
CA GLU A 580 36.41 -16.78 -33.46
C GLU A 580 35.87 -16.69 -32.03
N ARG A 581 36.46 -17.49 -31.14
CA ARG A 581 36.21 -17.44 -29.71
C ARG A 581 36.36 -16.00 -29.23
N LEU A 582 35.45 -15.55 -28.36
CA LEU A 582 35.53 -14.26 -27.68
C LEU A 582 36.70 -14.24 -26.69
N SER A 583 37.92 -14.09 -27.22
CA SER A 583 39.00 -13.40 -26.53
C SER A 583 38.52 -11.97 -26.29
N LEU A 584 38.26 -11.65 -25.03
CA LEU A 584 37.84 -10.32 -24.57
C LEU A 584 39.02 -9.55 -23.94
N THR A 585 40.22 -10.13 -23.95
CA THR A 585 41.47 -9.52 -23.50
C THR A 585 42.20 -8.87 -24.67
N SER A 586 42.08 -7.55 -24.78
CA SER A 586 42.58 -6.70 -25.88
C SER A 586 42.01 -7.03 -27.27
N LEU A 587 42.07 -6.06 -28.19
CA LEU A 587 42.01 -6.37 -29.61
C LEU A 587 43.25 -7.19 -29.95
N ASP A 588 43.07 -8.40 -30.47
CA ASP A 588 44.15 -9.12 -31.15
C ASP A 588 44.66 -8.26 -32.31
N ASP A 589 45.96 -8.19 -32.55
CA ASP A 589 46.57 -7.27 -33.52
C ASP A 589 45.97 -7.46 -34.93
N GLY A 590 45.63 -8.70 -35.28
CA GLY A 590 44.93 -9.03 -36.53
C GLY A 590 43.48 -8.52 -36.60
N LEU A 591 42.77 -8.42 -35.47
CA LEU A 591 41.44 -7.84 -35.40
C LEU A 591 41.50 -6.30 -35.40
N ALA A 592 42.47 -5.70 -34.70
CA ALA A 592 42.71 -4.26 -34.73
C ALA A 592 42.99 -3.76 -36.16
N THR A 593 43.84 -4.48 -36.90
CA THR A 593 44.18 -4.18 -38.30
C THR A 593 42.94 -4.24 -39.20
N LYS A 594 42.16 -5.32 -39.13
CA LYS A 594 40.88 -5.43 -39.87
C LYS A 594 39.88 -4.34 -39.50
N LEU A 595 39.83 -3.93 -38.24
CA LEU A 595 38.95 -2.84 -37.78
C LEU A 595 39.37 -1.50 -38.39
N GLN A 596 40.68 -1.27 -38.50
CA GLN A 596 41.26 -0.06 -39.08
C GLN A 596 41.06 0.00 -40.60
N GLU A 597 41.21 -1.11 -41.31
CA GLU A 597 40.87 -1.25 -42.73
C GLU A 597 39.38 -1.00 -42.97
N ALA A 598 38.49 -1.59 -42.17
CA ALA A 598 37.05 -1.37 -42.26
C ALA A 598 36.64 0.07 -41.94
N PHE A 599 37.25 0.69 -40.93
CA PHE A 599 37.04 2.11 -40.61
C PHE A 599 37.50 3.02 -41.76
N ALA A 600 38.71 2.84 -42.26
CA ALA A 600 39.25 3.66 -43.35
C ALA A 600 38.45 3.52 -44.66
N SER A 601 37.90 2.33 -44.91
CA SER A 601 37.00 2.05 -46.04
C SER A 601 35.67 2.82 -45.98
N ILE A 602 35.26 3.32 -44.80
CA ILE A 602 33.95 3.95 -44.58
C ILE A 602 34.09 5.44 -44.26
N ALA A 603 35.08 5.81 -43.43
CA ALA A 603 35.45 7.20 -43.17
C ALA A 603 35.94 7.92 -44.45
N GLY A 604 36.51 7.19 -45.41
CA GLY A 604 36.99 7.78 -46.66
C GLY A 604 38.06 8.86 -46.43
N PRO A 605 38.09 9.93 -47.26
CA PRO A 605 39.10 10.98 -47.16
C PRO A 605 39.03 11.87 -45.91
N SER A 606 37.91 11.89 -45.17
CA SER A 606 37.78 12.72 -43.97
C SER A 606 38.58 12.16 -42.79
N GLY A 607 38.77 10.84 -42.72
CA GLY A 607 39.35 10.15 -41.57
C GLY A 607 38.41 10.03 -40.37
N GLU A 608 37.14 10.44 -40.53
CA GLU A 608 36.12 10.51 -39.48
C GLU A 608 34.81 9.87 -39.96
N ILE A 609 33.99 9.39 -39.03
CA ILE A 609 32.69 8.74 -39.31
C ILE A 609 31.55 9.53 -38.68
N THR A 610 30.50 9.82 -39.46
CA THR A 610 29.28 10.49 -38.97
C THR A 610 28.30 9.53 -38.29
N ALA A 611 27.29 10.08 -37.61
CA ALA A 611 26.22 9.30 -36.98
C ALA A 611 25.55 8.30 -37.94
N ALA A 612 25.22 8.75 -39.16
CA ALA A 612 24.51 7.94 -40.15
C ALA A 612 25.39 6.79 -40.69
N GLU A 613 26.68 7.03 -40.89
CA GLU A 613 27.62 5.98 -41.31
C GLU A 613 27.86 4.96 -40.19
N LEU A 614 27.89 5.42 -38.93
CA LEU A 614 27.93 4.54 -37.75
C LEU A 614 26.65 3.68 -37.64
N GLN A 615 25.46 4.22 -37.95
CA GLN A 615 24.21 3.44 -38.03
C GLN A 615 24.35 2.26 -38.98
N ASP A 616 24.86 2.51 -40.18
CA ASP A 616 24.99 1.48 -41.22
C ASP A 616 26.03 0.43 -40.86
N ILE A 617 27.17 0.83 -40.29
CA ILE A 617 28.19 -0.09 -39.74
C ILE A 617 27.57 -1.03 -38.69
N LEU A 618 26.84 -0.47 -37.73
CA LEU A 618 26.25 -1.21 -36.61
C LEU A 618 25.09 -2.11 -37.08
N ASN A 619 24.22 -1.62 -37.97
CA ASN A 619 23.17 -2.41 -38.62
C ASN A 619 23.72 -3.61 -39.41
N VAL A 620 24.82 -3.42 -40.16
CA VAL A 620 25.47 -4.52 -40.91
C VAL A 620 26.13 -5.51 -39.96
N SER A 621 26.86 -5.01 -38.95
CA SER A 621 27.71 -5.84 -38.09
C SER A 621 26.96 -6.57 -36.97
N PHE A 622 25.78 -6.08 -36.58
CA PHE A 622 24.98 -6.70 -35.51
C PHE A 622 23.84 -7.58 -36.02
N LYS A 623 23.53 -7.58 -37.33
CA LYS A 623 22.57 -8.49 -37.98
C LYS A 623 22.83 -9.96 -37.59
N ALA A 624 21.88 -10.52 -36.86
CA ALA A 624 22.00 -11.87 -36.31
C ALA A 624 21.58 -12.97 -37.32
N PRO A 625 22.29 -14.11 -37.37
CA PRO A 625 21.92 -15.23 -38.24
C PRO A 625 20.73 -16.07 -37.72
N ASN A 626 20.28 -15.85 -36.49
CA ASN A 626 19.22 -16.64 -35.85
C ASN A 626 17.81 -16.02 -36.12
N PRO A 627 16.82 -16.78 -36.63
CA PRO A 627 15.52 -16.26 -37.04
C PRO A 627 14.69 -15.58 -35.93
N ALA A 628 14.85 -15.93 -34.65
CA ALA A 628 14.18 -15.21 -33.55
C ALA A 628 14.63 -13.75 -33.44
N TRP A 629 15.83 -13.43 -33.93
CA TRP A 629 16.51 -12.15 -33.80
C TRP A 629 16.41 -11.32 -35.09
N LYS A 630 15.67 -11.80 -36.10
CA LYS A 630 15.49 -11.11 -37.40
C LYS A 630 14.63 -9.85 -37.34
N ARG A 631 13.91 -9.61 -36.24
CA ARG A 631 13.06 -8.41 -36.03
C ARG A 631 13.68 -7.32 -35.15
N HIS A 632 14.73 -7.65 -34.38
CA HIS A 632 15.21 -6.85 -33.23
C HIS A 632 16.63 -6.26 -33.42
N PHE A 633 17.00 -5.95 -34.67
CA PHE A 633 18.29 -5.31 -35.02
C PHE A 633 18.12 -4.34 -36.20
N LEU A 634 17.10 -3.48 -36.13
CA LEU A 634 17.06 -2.23 -36.87
C LEU A 634 17.32 -1.12 -35.87
N TRP A 635 18.57 -0.67 -35.78
CA TRP A 635 18.90 0.42 -34.87
C TRP A 635 18.08 1.66 -35.25
N GLN A 636 17.17 2.10 -34.36
CA GLN A 636 16.32 3.25 -34.63
C GLN A 636 17.17 4.52 -34.71
N CYS A 637 16.74 5.49 -35.53
CA CYS A 637 17.51 6.72 -35.76
C CYS A 637 17.77 7.51 -34.46
N ASP A 638 16.96 7.36 -33.42
CA ASP A 638 17.19 8.03 -32.14
C ASP A 638 18.38 7.42 -31.36
N THR A 639 18.52 6.10 -31.33
CA THR A 639 19.69 5.40 -30.75
C THR A 639 21.01 5.87 -31.38
N ILE A 640 20.96 6.24 -32.66
CA ILE A 640 22.10 6.82 -33.39
C ILE A 640 22.23 8.33 -33.23
N ARG A 641 21.13 9.09 -33.16
CA ARG A 641 21.19 10.54 -32.88
C ARG A 641 21.92 10.81 -31.57
N TYR A 642 21.77 9.96 -30.56
CA TYR A 642 22.55 10.10 -29.33
C TYR A 642 24.03 9.72 -29.50
N GLY A 643 24.41 8.81 -30.41
CA GLY A 643 25.79 8.35 -30.60
C GLY A 643 26.86 9.46 -30.66
N PRO A 644 26.69 10.53 -31.47
CA PRO A 644 27.59 11.70 -31.49
C PRO A 644 27.53 12.56 -30.23
N TYR A 645 26.33 12.91 -29.74
CA TYR A 645 26.16 13.68 -28.49
C TYR A 645 26.80 12.97 -27.27
N LEU A 646 26.92 11.64 -27.34
CA LEU A 646 27.55 10.82 -26.30
C LEU A 646 29.09 10.85 -26.32
N TYR A 647 29.71 11.38 -27.38
CA TYR A 647 31.14 11.67 -27.40
C TYR A 647 31.47 13.09 -26.93
N GLU A 648 30.56 14.03 -27.13
CA GLU A 648 30.65 15.42 -26.65
C GLU A 648 30.88 15.52 -25.13
N TYR A 649 30.38 14.54 -24.35
CA TYR A 649 30.58 14.50 -22.89
C TYR A 649 31.67 13.53 -22.39
N ARG A 650 32.09 12.51 -23.16
CA ARG A 650 32.99 11.46 -22.65
C ARG A 650 34.49 11.78 -22.83
N VAL A 651 34.83 13.01 -23.23
CA VAL A 651 36.20 13.48 -23.52
C VAL A 651 36.61 14.71 -22.68
N THR A 652 36.06 14.87 -21.48
CA THR A 652 36.42 15.95 -20.51
C THR A 652 37.85 15.85 -19.92
N VAL A 653 38.75 15.08 -20.54
CA VAL A 653 40.19 15.00 -20.19
C VAL A 653 41.12 15.10 -21.41
N SER A 654 40.64 15.06 -22.66
CA SER A 654 41.54 15.10 -23.84
C SER A 654 40.93 15.65 -25.12
N LYS A 655 40.60 16.95 -25.16
CA LYS A 655 40.44 17.77 -26.38
C LYS A 655 39.82 17.02 -27.59
N ALA A 656 38.58 16.54 -27.48
CA ALA A 656 37.78 16.30 -28.67
C ALA A 656 37.36 17.66 -29.26
N ASP A 657 37.24 17.72 -30.57
CA ASP A 657 36.65 18.86 -31.27
C ASP A 657 35.12 18.80 -31.23
N LEU A 658 34.48 19.96 -31.43
CA LEU A 658 33.02 20.09 -31.53
C LEU A 658 32.54 19.69 -32.94
N SER A 659 33.11 18.61 -33.49
CA SER A 659 32.97 18.16 -34.88
C SER A 659 31.68 17.39 -35.13
N GLY A 660 31.20 16.64 -34.14
CA GLY A 660 30.03 15.76 -34.26
C GLY A 660 30.31 14.46 -35.03
N SER A 661 31.57 14.12 -35.23
CA SER A 661 32.08 12.95 -35.96
C SER A 661 33.02 12.13 -35.06
N LEU A 662 33.41 10.93 -35.50
CA LEU A 662 34.22 9.99 -34.71
C LEU A 662 35.53 9.61 -35.42
N GLY A 663 36.67 9.83 -34.76
CA GLY A 663 37.97 9.35 -35.21
C GLY A 663 38.21 7.86 -34.92
N PHE A 664 39.23 7.25 -35.53
CA PHE A 664 39.47 5.80 -35.41
C PHE A 664 39.69 5.32 -33.96
N GLN A 665 40.42 6.08 -33.14
CA GLN A 665 40.65 5.71 -31.73
C GLN A 665 39.35 5.68 -30.92
N GLU A 666 38.43 6.59 -31.24
CA GLU A 666 37.14 6.75 -30.59
C GLU A 666 36.17 5.65 -31.01
N PHE A 667 36.07 5.42 -32.32
CA PHE A 667 35.35 4.29 -32.89
C PHE A 667 35.83 2.94 -32.32
N SER A 668 37.14 2.72 -32.23
CA SER A 668 37.73 1.49 -31.69
C SER A 668 37.37 1.27 -30.21
N LYS A 669 37.30 2.35 -29.40
CA LYS A 669 36.84 2.29 -28.02
C LYS A 669 35.35 1.96 -27.93
N LEU A 670 34.50 2.68 -28.68
CA LEU A 670 33.05 2.44 -28.76
C LEU A 670 32.73 1.01 -29.21
N TRP A 671 33.46 0.49 -30.20
CA TRP A 671 33.30 -0.86 -30.71
C TRP A 671 33.57 -1.93 -29.65
N ASN A 672 34.60 -1.75 -28.82
CA ASN A 672 34.92 -2.68 -27.74
C ASN A 672 33.88 -2.62 -26.60
N ASP A 673 33.43 -1.43 -26.21
CA ASP A 673 32.32 -1.26 -25.24
C ASP A 673 31.06 -2.01 -25.72
N LEU A 674 30.65 -1.82 -26.99
CA LEU A 674 29.51 -2.50 -27.60
C LEU A 674 29.67 -4.03 -27.69
N ARG A 675 30.87 -4.55 -27.98
CA ARG A 675 31.14 -6.00 -27.97
C ARG A 675 30.93 -6.60 -26.58
N ILE A 676 31.36 -5.90 -25.53
CA ILE A 676 31.26 -6.39 -24.16
C ILE A 676 29.83 -6.27 -23.65
N TRP A 677 29.12 -5.18 -23.94
CA TRP A 677 27.69 -5.06 -23.64
C TRP A 677 26.86 -6.14 -24.34
N LYS A 678 27.17 -6.49 -25.60
CA LYS A 678 26.55 -7.62 -26.32
C LYS A 678 26.85 -8.98 -25.67
N ALA A 679 28.06 -9.18 -25.14
CA ALA A 679 28.43 -10.40 -24.44
C ALA A 679 27.70 -10.51 -23.09
N MET A 680 27.63 -9.42 -22.32
CA MET A 680 26.85 -9.35 -21.08
C MET A 680 25.36 -9.59 -21.35
N PHE A 681 24.80 -8.97 -22.39
CA PHE A 681 23.41 -9.17 -22.79
C PHE A 681 23.09 -10.66 -23.00
N LYS A 682 23.89 -11.33 -23.84
CA LYS A 682 23.73 -12.77 -24.11
C LYS A 682 23.98 -13.70 -22.93
N ASN A 683 24.78 -13.30 -21.94
CA ASN A 683 25.12 -14.13 -20.79
C ASN A 683 24.06 -14.06 -19.69
N TYR A 684 23.29 -12.98 -19.64
CA TYR A 684 22.27 -12.71 -18.63
C TYR A 684 20.83 -12.77 -19.18
N ASP A 685 20.66 -12.92 -20.49
CA ASP A 685 19.40 -13.37 -21.13
C ASP A 685 19.24 -14.86 -20.82
N LEU A 686 18.59 -15.15 -19.69
CA LEU A 686 18.54 -16.47 -19.06
C LEU A 686 17.53 -17.39 -19.76
N ASP A 687 16.44 -16.84 -20.27
CA ASP A 687 15.45 -17.58 -21.06
C ASP A 687 15.76 -17.62 -22.56
N LYS A 688 16.72 -16.80 -23.02
CA LYS A 688 17.21 -16.69 -24.41
C LYS A 688 16.17 -16.14 -25.37
N ASN A 689 15.25 -15.31 -24.88
CA ASN A 689 14.19 -14.68 -25.67
C ASN A 689 14.70 -13.48 -26.50
N GLY A 690 15.88 -12.94 -26.18
CA GLY A 690 16.52 -11.82 -26.89
C GLY A 690 16.14 -10.42 -26.42
N THR A 691 15.45 -10.33 -25.29
CA THR A 691 15.14 -9.10 -24.55
C THR A 691 15.54 -9.30 -23.09
N PHE A 692 15.73 -8.23 -22.34
CA PHE A 692 15.86 -8.29 -20.88
C PHE A 692 14.53 -8.01 -20.21
N ASP A 693 14.14 -8.88 -19.29
CA ASP A 693 13.17 -8.49 -18.27
C ASP A 693 13.83 -7.68 -17.14
N ALA A 694 13.01 -7.21 -16.20
CA ALA A 694 13.44 -6.46 -15.03
C ALA A 694 14.42 -7.18 -14.09
N PHE A 695 14.49 -8.51 -14.16
CA PHE A 695 15.33 -9.33 -13.29
C PHE A 695 16.71 -9.48 -13.92
N GLU A 696 16.73 -9.77 -15.22
CA GLU A 696 17.95 -9.91 -16.03
C GLU A 696 18.73 -8.60 -16.10
N LEU A 697 18.04 -7.47 -16.35
CA LEU A 697 18.67 -6.14 -16.31
C LEU A 697 19.26 -5.84 -14.92
N ARG A 698 18.54 -6.12 -13.83
CA ARG A 698 19.01 -5.79 -12.46
C ARG A 698 20.27 -6.57 -12.08
N GLU A 699 20.35 -7.85 -12.46
CA GLU A 699 21.54 -8.67 -12.25
C GLU A 699 22.71 -8.23 -13.13
N VAL A 700 22.47 -7.79 -14.37
CA VAL A 700 23.51 -7.17 -15.21
C VAL A 700 24.02 -5.87 -14.64
N MET A 701 23.14 -4.97 -14.20
CA MET A 701 23.54 -3.70 -13.61
C MET A 701 24.47 -3.92 -12.41
N ARG A 702 24.09 -4.84 -11.50
CA ARG A 702 24.95 -5.25 -10.38
C ARG A 702 26.28 -5.82 -10.84
N ALA A 703 26.30 -6.67 -11.87
CA ALA A 703 27.53 -7.22 -12.43
C ALA A 703 28.44 -6.14 -13.05
N VAL A 704 27.88 -5.15 -13.74
CA VAL A 704 28.60 -4.00 -14.30
C VAL A 704 29.05 -3.00 -13.22
N GLY A 705 28.66 -3.21 -11.96
CA GLY A 705 29.06 -2.38 -10.82
C GLY A 705 28.11 -1.20 -10.52
N PHE A 706 26.92 -1.20 -11.12
CA PHE A 706 25.82 -0.30 -10.79
C PHE A 706 24.89 -0.97 -9.77
N GLN A 707 25.00 -0.58 -8.51
CA GLN A 707 23.97 -0.85 -7.51
C GLN A 707 23.03 0.36 -7.48
N VAL A 708 21.74 0.16 -7.76
CA VAL A 708 20.78 1.27 -7.89
C VAL A 708 19.54 1.01 -7.04
N SER A 709 19.08 2.05 -6.35
CA SER A 709 17.85 2.04 -5.57
C SER A 709 16.65 1.67 -6.42
N ASN A 710 15.61 1.09 -5.80
CA ASN A 710 14.32 0.84 -6.44
C ASN A 710 13.78 2.11 -7.09
N ARG A 711 13.96 3.31 -6.52
CA ARG A 711 13.56 4.58 -7.16
C ARG A 711 14.21 4.77 -8.54
N VAL A 712 15.53 4.63 -8.63
CA VAL A 712 16.28 4.81 -9.89
C VAL A 712 15.96 3.66 -10.85
N TYR A 713 15.86 2.44 -10.34
CA TYR A 713 15.53 1.26 -11.13
C TYR A 713 14.12 1.33 -11.76
N ASN A 714 13.13 1.82 -11.02
CA ASN A 714 11.78 2.08 -11.55
C ASN A 714 11.80 3.10 -12.69
N ALA A 715 12.54 4.21 -12.54
CA ALA A 715 12.67 5.21 -13.59
C ALA A 715 13.34 4.66 -14.87
N ILE A 716 14.31 3.75 -14.70
CA ILE A 716 14.91 2.99 -15.81
C ILE A 716 13.85 2.12 -16.50
N MET A 717 13.15 1.26 -15.77
CA MET A 717 12.14 0.38 -16.34
C MET A 717 11.01 1.15 -17.05
N CYS A 718 10.52 2.25 -16.48
CA CYS A 718 9.50 3.09 -17.11
C CYS A 718 9.97 3.81 -18.39
N ARG A 719 11.28 3.93 -18.63
CA ARG A 719 11.85 4.69 -19.74
C ARG A 719 12.39 3.82 -20.89
N TYR A 720 12.90 2.63 -20.58
CA TYR A 720 13.58 1.76 -21.55
C TYR A 720 12.87 0.42 -21.80
N ALA A 721 11.84 0.09 -21.01
CA ALA A 721 11.08 -1.13 -21.22
C ALA A 721 9.80 -0.88 -22.03
N ASP A 722 9.46 -1.86 -22.86
CA ASP A 722 8.26 -1.86 -23.69
C ASP A 722 6.97 -2.06 -22.86
N SER A 723 5.82 -2.10 -23.55
CA SER A 723 4.52 -2.39 -22.94
C SER A 723 4.43 -3.74 -22.21
N GLN A 724 5.35 -4.67 -22.49
CA GLN A 724 5.47 -5.98 -21.85
C GLN A 724 6.55 -6.03 -20.76
N GLY A 725 7.24 -4.92 -20.47
CA GLY A 725 8.30 -4.85 -19.46
C GLY A 725 9.63 -5.43 -19.92
N ARG A 726 9.85 -5.52 -21.24
CA ARG A 726 11.04 -6.04 -21.89
C ARG A 726 11.89 -4.89 -22.42
N ILE A 727 13.20 -5.01 -22.28
CA ILE A 727 14.18 -4.05 -22.79
C ILE A 727 14.91 -4.72 -23.95
N GLU A 728 14.85 -4.12 -25.15
CA GLU A 728 15.57 -4.61 -26.31
C GLU A 728 17.07 -4.28 -26.22
N PHE A 729 17.90 -4.89 -27.08
CA PHE A 729 19.35 -4.72 -26.98
C PHE A 729 19.81 -3.28 -27.21
N ASP A 730 19.15 -2.54 -28.09
CA ASP A 730 19.43 -1.13 -28.38
C ASP A 730 18.99 -0.21 -27.23
N ASP A 731 17.83 -0.46 -26.62
CA ASP A 731 17.40 0.24 -25.39
C ASP A 731 18.34 -0.02 -24.20
N TYR A 732 18.82 -1.26 -24.04
CA TYR A 732 19.83 -1.61 -23.04
C TYR A 732 21.17 -0.90 -23.28
N VAL A 733 21.62 -0.80 -24.54
CA VAL A 733 22.82 -0.01 -24.90
C VAL A 733 22.59 1.47 -24.58
N LEU A 734 21.45 2.05 -24.98
CA LEU A 734 21.12 3.45 -24.71
C LEU A 734 21.06 3.75 -23.20
N LEU A 735 20.51 2.84 -22.40
CA LEU A 735 20.50 2.88 -20.95
C LEU A 735 21.91 2.91 -20.36
N LEU A 736 22.77 1.95 -20.74
CA LEU A 736 24.14 1.87 -20.21
C LEU A 736 24.96 3.10 -20.57
N VAL A 737 24.82 3.62 -21.80
CA VAL A 737 25.53 4.83 -22.18
C VAL A 737 25.03 6.03 -21.38
N ARG A 738 23.70 6.24 -21.26
CA ARG A 738 23.16 7.35 -20.47
C ARG A 738 23.53 7.27 -18.98
N LEU A 739 23.53 6.08 -18.38
CA LEU A 739 24.03 5.88 -17.01
C LEU A 739 25.52 6.24 -16.90
N SER A 740 26.33 5.84 -17.88
CA SER A 740 27.74 6.21 -17.92
C SER A 740 27.91 7.73 -17.99
N THR A 741 27.17 8.41 -18.87
CA THR A 741 27.20 9.87 -18.99
C THR A 741 26.83 10.54 -17.67
N VAL A 742 25.69 10.21 -17.07
CA VAL A 742 25.25 10.79 -15.78
C VAL A 742 26.30 10.62 -14.68
N VAL A 743 26.96 9.46 -14.61
CA VAL A 743 28.04 9.20 -13.65
C VAL A 743 29.27 10.05 -13.92
N GLU A 744 29.74 10.15 -15.16
CA GLU A 744 30.91 10.96 -15.49
C GLU A 744 30.60 12.47 -15.33
N THR A 745 29.39 12.92 -15.65
CA THR A 745 28.90 14.29 -15.37
C THR A 745 28.98 14.58 -13.87
N TYR A 746 28.40 13.71 -13.05
CA TYR A 746 28.45 13.83 -11.60
C TYR A 746 29.88 13.75 -11.04
N LYS A 747 30.77 12.97 -11.67
CA LYS A 747 32.17 12.86 -11.27
C LYS A 747 32.96 14.15 -11.54
N ALA A 748 32.68 14.82 -12.66
CA ALA A 748 33.40 16.00 -13.15
C ALA A 748 33.05 17.30 -12.40
N GLN A 749 31.86 17.40 -11.81
CA GLN A 749 31.42 18.57 -11.06
C GLN A 749 32.09 18.74 -9.70
N GLU A 750 32.12 19.97 -9.19
CA GLU A 750 32.60 20.27 -7.83
C GLU A 750 31.73 19.57 -6.79
N ARG A 751 32.36 18.82 -5.89
CA ARG A 751 31.67 18.04 -4.84
C ARG A 751 31.73 18.73 -3.49
N LEU A 752 30.56 18.97 -2.93
CA LEU A 752 30.39 19.35 -1.53
C LEU A 752 30.82 18.20 -0.59
N ARG A 753 31.20 18.55 0.64
CA ARG A 753 31.68 17.60 1.66
C ARG A 753 30.68 16.52 2.07
N ASP A 754 29.40 16.68 1.71
CA ASP A 754 28.31 15.75 1.97
C ASP A 754 27.97 14.85 0.76
N GLY A 755 28.76 14.91 -0.31
CA GLY A 755 28.55 14.09 -1.51
C GLY A 755 27.47 14.63 -2.45
N ARG A 756 27.16 15.93 -2.40
CA ARG A 756 26.37 16.60 -3.46
C ARG A 756 27.28 17.24 -4.50
N ALA A 757 26.90 17.16 -5.77
CA ALA A 757 27.50 17.93 -6.85
C ALA A 757 26.77 19.28 -7.02
N VAL A 758 27.51 20.33 -7.36
CA VAL A 758 26.95 21.65 -7.69
C VAL A 758 26.83 21.78 -9.21
N PHE A 759 25.72 22.33 -9.68
CA PHE A 759 25.47 22.69 -11.08
C PHE A 759 24.96 24.14 -11.11
N GLN A 760 25.47 24.95 -12.04
CA GLN A 760 24.87 26.24 -12.37
C GLN A 760 23.63 26.04 -13.26
N VAL A 761 22.81 27.09 -13.38
CA VAL A 761 21.64 27.08 -14.29
C VAL A 761 22.08 26.91 -15.76
N GLU A 762 23.28 27.37 -16.09
CA GLU A 762 23.91 27.23 -17.41
C GLU A 762 24.42 25.80 -17.68
N ASP A 763 24.73 25.02 -16.63
CA ASP A 763 25.15 23.62 -16.72
C ASP A 763 23.95 22.64 -16.89
N VAL A 764 22.72 23.14 -16.83
CA VAL A 764 21.48 22.36 -16.92
C VAL A 764 20.61 22.94 -18.04
N SER A 765 20.79 22.45 -19.26
CA SER A 765 20.06 23.00 -20.40
C SER A 765 18.57 22.64 -20.36
N PRO A 766 17.69 23.41 -21.03
CA PRO A 766 16.30 23.02 -21.23
C PRO A 766 16.14 21.66 -21.92
N THR A 767 17.14 21.23 -22.70
CA THR A 767 17.23 19.90 -23.33
C THR A 767 17.38 18.79 -22.30
N ASP A 768 18.20 18.99 -21.25
CA ASP A 768 18.36 18.04 -20.14
C ASP A 768 17.06 17.94 -19.31
N LEU A 769 16.33 19.05 -19.19
CA LEU A 769 15.01 19.12 -18.55
C LEU A 769 13.87 18.54 -19.39
N HIS A 770 13.95 18.55 -20.73
CA HIS A 770 13.03 17.82 -21.62
C HIS A 770 13.34 16.32 -21.71
N LEU A 771 14.45 15.87 -21.11
CA LEU A 771 14.83 14.46 -21.05
C LEU A 771 14.54 13.79 -19.70
N CYS A 772 14.07 14.51 -18.68
CA CYS A 772 13.69 13.98 -17.37
C CYS A 772 12.31 13.30 -17.37
#